data_AF-B5HS46-F1
#
_entry.id   AF-B5HS46-F1
#
_cell.length_a   1.000
_cell.length_b   1.000
_cell.length_c   1.000
_cell.angle_alpha   90.00
_cell.angle_beta   90.00
_cell.angle_gamma   90.00
#
_symmetry.space_group_name_H-M   'P 1'
#
loop_
_entity.id
_entity.type
_entity.pdbx_description
1 polymer ?
#
loop_
_entity_poly.entity_id
_entity_poly.type
_entity_poly.pdbx_seq_one_letter_code
_entity_poly.pdbx_strand_id
1 'polypeptide(L)'
;MIIIIRHEALHDPGAEPGYFCAFTCDGDPGVFSGSWVSPAGLGVLRDAHSGDLVEDTQLRAALLEVLAEGVPLPDRLIEEPVRSSDTVLDIALGELGALFRSESGGYRLSFHGGGLPQLDLELIPKKPSVAQFHEHGQMSGRFPDGGDTQTTRILPRLDAQGTVTYATGEQVAMQGQAWFENTWGGAMGRTERRKSAGDLSWEWAGVQLDNGWEISALQKYVADVVTGSQRDQVIVATAVAPEGSVAHHEMIWQPLRHWTSAATLNTFPTAVRFRIPALDMDLEVTGPADGHEIRTLIAGSGWWESPAIVTGTMGGTPVRGQAFLQTLPVGTIDNISSVTRRAFAIARDEAAAVYPSSPRSALAAVTGTEQGPPLDTSTQDRLHESLVQPVRMLLDAPGRAWRPYTALSVLCLFGADPEPYRPLAALTELLHTASLIIDDIQDGSPLRRGRATVHEVIGTPAAITAGTAAFFAFEPLLQRIPQHDPATMLRVYQLCLRALRAGHAGQALDLSSHQAAFDHAVTTGDNRQLLADIRTTHRLKSGVPVRCIAEVAAVLADADEAQIRAVGDYFETVGIVYQISDDVADLDGVSTAQDRRQGRTAKRPAEDLLNGKVTYPVAHAVARLDQADRFRLRDALRLRTPAGAAQAAELLTHSGSPQICLEDTHDMMTRAWAALAPVLPPTQHKALICALGWYAAQRIPDQAGPDAEEDAR
;
A
#
# COMPACT_ATOMS: atom_id res chain seq x y z
N MET A 1 16.54 6.20 17.80
CA MET A 1 15.19 6.45 18.37
C MET A 1 14.71 5.19 19.07
N ILE A 2 14.12 5.33 20.26
CA ILE A 2 13.46 4.24 20.98
C ILE A 2 12.11 4.76 21.48
N ILE A 3 11.04 4.02 21.20
CA ILE A 3 9.68 4.31 21.65
C ILE A 3 9.22 3.15 22.52
N ILE A 4 8.69 3.47 23.71
CA ILE A 4 8.13 2.50 24.65
C ILE A 4 6.69 2.90 24.92
N ILE A 5 5.76 1.98 24.71
CA ILE A 5 4.33 2.21 24.88
C ILE A 5 3.82 1.20 25.90
N ARG A 6 3.15 1.70 26.93
CA ARG A 6 2.38 0.90 27.88
C ARG A 6 0.90 1.10 27.59
N HIS A 7 0.16 0.01 27.47
CA HIS A 7 -1.27 0.03 27.18
C HIS A 7 -2.01 -0.84 28.19
N GLU A 8 -2.99 -0.28 28.89
CA GLU A 8 -3.80 -1.01 29.87
C GLU A 8 -4.92 -1.79 29.15
N ALA A 9 -5.15 -3.04 29.57
CA ALA A 9 -6.23 -3.84 29.02
C ALA A 9 -7.59 -3.18 29.31
N LEU A 10 -8.26 -2.69 28.26
CA LEU A 10 -9.47 -1.89 28.39
C LEU A 10 -10.67 -2.68 28.94
N HIS A 11 -10.74 -3.99 28.67
CA HIS A 11 -11.83 -4.87 29.11
C HIS A 11 -11.51 -5.66 30.37
N ASP A 12 -10.28 -5.60 30.87
CA ASP A 12 -9.85 -6.22 32.11
C ASP A 12 -8.80 -5.35 32.82
N PRO A 13 -9.23 -4.34 33.60
CA PRO A 13 -8.32 -3.47 34.34
C PRO A 13 -7.43 -4.20 35.37
N GLY A 14 -7.70 -5.48 35.66
CA GLY A 14 -6.88 -6.33 36.52
C GLY A 14 -5.82 -7.14 35.76
N ALA A 15 -5.85 -7.15 34.43
CA ALA A 15 -4.87 -7.84 33.61
C ALA A 15 -3.51 -7.11 33.60
N GLU A 16 -2.45 -7.86 33.30
CA GLU A 16 -1.13 -7.27 33.10
C GLU A 16 -1.16 -6.29 31.91
N PRO A 17 -0.53 -5.10 32.04
CA PRO A 17 -0.51 -4.14 30.95
C PRO A 17 0.30 -4.68 29.76
N GLY A 18 -0.18 -4.37 28.55
CA GLY A 18 0.54 -4.59 27.32
C GLY A 18 1.71 -3.61 27.18
N TYR A 19 2.82 -4.10 26.64
CA TYR A 19 3.98 -3.26 26.30
C TYR A 19 4.36 -3.44 24.85
N PHE A 20 4.77 -2.33 24.27
CA PHE A 20 5.29 -2.29 22.93
C PHE A 20 6.60 -1.49 22.92
N CYS A 21 7.55 -1.93 22.13
CA CYS A 21 8.82 -1.26 21.93
C CYS A 21 9.05 -1.10 20.43
N ALA A 22 9.47 0.08 20.00
CA ALA A 22 9.96 0.28 18.64
C ALA A 22 11.35 0.92 18.70
N PHE A 23 12.21 0.50 17.79
CA PHE A 23 13.58 0.94 17.68
C PHE A 23 13.86 1.35 16.24
N THR A 24 14.60 2.44 16.06
CA THR A 24 15.22 2.76 14.78
C THR A 24 16.59 3.39 15.00
N CYS A 25 17.56 2.93 14.22
CA CYS A 25 18.93 3.43 14.19
C CYS A 25 19.34 3.69 12.74
N ASP A 26 20.04 4.80 12.52
CA ASP A 26 20.59 5.20 11.24
C ASP A 26 22.08 5.47 11.42
N GLY A 27 22.91 4.93 10.53
CA GLY A 27 24.36 5.06 10.54
C GLY A 27 25.02 4.46 9.31
N ASP A 28 26.36 4.43 9.28
CA ASP A 28 27.15 3.91 8.16
C ASP A 28 26.71 2.53 7.62
N PRO A 29 26.25 1.57 8.44
CA PRO A 29 25.78 0.27 7.95
C PRO A 29 24.37 0.30 7.32
N GLY A 30 23.68 1.45 7.36
CA GLY A 30 22.32 1.65 6.89
C GLY A 30 21.31 1.92 8.02
N VAL A 31 20.03 1.92 7.63
CA VAL A 31 18.90 2.13 8.54
C VAL A 31 18.39 0.79 9.05
N PHE A 32 18.27 0.67 10.37
CA PHE A 32 17.76 -0.49 11.06
C PHE A 32 16.50 -0.12 11.83
N SER A 33 15.44 -0.89 11.67
CA SER A 33 14.22 -0.75 12.49
C SER A 33 13.78 -2.09 13.04
N GLY A 34 13.06 -2.04 14.16
CA GLY A 34 12.46 -3.21 14.79
C GLY A 34 11.35 -2.81 15.73
N SER A 35 10.40 -3.73 15.92
CA SER A 35 9.28 -3.55 16.83
C SER A 35 9.05 -4.84 17.62
N TRP A 36 8.65 -4.68 18.88
CA TRP A 36 8.40 -5.77 19.81
C TRP A 36 7.11 -5.55 20.59
N VAL A 37 6.46 -6.65 20.92
CA VAL A 37 5.17 -6.73 21.58
C VAL A 37 5.28 -7.70 22.75
N SER A 38 4.86 -7.30 23.95
CA SER A 38 4.78 -8.22 25.09
C SER A 38 3.65 -9.23 24.91
N PRO A 39 3.66 -10.38 25.62
CA PRO A 39 2.55 -11.32 25.58
C PRO A 39 1.18 -10.70 25.88
N ALA A 40 1.11 -9.79 26.87
CA ALA A 40 -0.10 -9.02 27.15
C ALA A 40 -0.46 -8.02 26.04
N GLY A 41 0.55 -7.41 25.39
CA GLY A 41 0.37 -6.50 24.26
C GLY A 41 -0.24 -7.19 23.03
N LEU A 42 0.01 -8.49 22.82
CA LEU A 42 -0.64 -9.26 21.76
C LEU A 42 -2.16 -9.34 21.97
N GLY A 43 -2.62 -9.45 23.21
CA GLY A 43 -4.05 -9.38 23.56
C GLY A 43 -4.65 -8.03 23.18
N VAL A 44 -3.95 -6.94 23.53
CA VAL A 44 -4.37 -5.57 23.17
C VAL A 44 -4.50 -5.40 21.65
N LEU A 45 -3.57 -5.92 20.85
CA LEU A 45 -3.66 -5.86 19.38
C LEU A 45 -4.87 -6.63 18.85
N ARG A 46 -5.12 -7.84 19.37
CA ARG A 46 -6.28 -8.65 18.98
C ARG A 46 -7.60 -7.94 19.29
N ASP A 47 -7.71 -7.33 20.46
CA ASP A 47 -8.89 -6.59 20.86
C ASP A 47 -9.09 -5.35 19.99
N ALA A 48 -8.00 -4.62 19.69
CA ALA A 48 -8.02 -3.45 18.81
C ALA A 48 -8.54 -3.78 17.41
N HIS A 49 -8.00 -4.81 16.75
CA HIS A 49 -8.47 -5.23 15.44
C HIS A 49 -9.89 -5.81 15.49
N SER A 50 -10.22 -6.60 16.52
CA SER A 50 -11.55 -7.22 16.64
C SER A 50 -12.70 -6.21 16.68
N GLY A 51 -12.49 -5.07 17.35
CA GLY A 51 -13.51 -4.02 17.48
C GLY A 51 -13.37 -2.86 16.50
N ASP A 52 -12.43 -2.89 15.55
CA ASP A 52 -12.35 -1.88 14.49
C ASP A 52 -13.36 -2.16 13.38
N LEU A 53 -14.51 -1.46 13.40
CA LEU A 53 -15.55 -1.58 12.36
C LEU A 53 -15.31 -0.70 11.13
N VAL A 54 -14.24 0.11 11.13
CA VAL A 54 -13.80 0.92 9.98
C VAL A 54 -12.91 0.07 9.08
N GLU A 55 -12.06 -0.78 9.66
CA GLU A 55 -11.18 -1.71 8.91
C GLU A 55 -11.98 -2.62 7.97
N ASP A 56 -11.41 -2.85 6.78
CA ASP A 56 -11.95 -3.75 5.77
C ASP A 56 -12.23 -5.12 6.40
N THR A 57 -13.45 -5.64 6.19
CA THR A 57 -13.91 -6.84 6.88
C THR A 57 -13.09 -8.08 6.54
N GLN A 58 -12.61 -8.18 5.31
CA GLN A 58 -11.78 -9.29 4.84
C GLN A 58 -10.36 -9.18 5.41
N LEU A 59 -9.81 -7.96 5.41
CA LEU A 59 -8.51 -7.70 6.03
C LEU A 59 -8.52 -7.98 7.54
N ARG A 60 -9.52 -7.48 8.26
CA ARG A 60 -9.68 -7.69 9.69
C ARG A 60 -9.75 -9.18 10.02
N ALA A 61 -10.55 -9.95 9.28
CA ALA A 61 -10.64 -11.40 9.47
C ALA A 61 -9.28 -12.08 9.26
N ALA A 62 -8.58 -11.74 8.17
CA ALA A 62 -7.27 -12.30 7.88
C ALA A 62 -6.20 -11.90 8.92
N LEU A 63 -6.21 -10.66 9.40
CA LEU A 63 -5.30 -10.19 10.46
C LEU A 63 -5.53 -10.93 11.77
N LEU A 64 -6.79 -11.16 12.15
CA LEU A 64 -7.12 -11.92 13.36
C LEU A 64 -6.65 -13.38 13.26
N GLU A 65 -6.74 -14.01 12.08
CA GLU A 65 -6.18 -15.34 11.83
C GLU A 65 -4.65 -15.35 12.02
N VAL A 66 -3.94 -14.38 11.43
CA VAL A 66 -2.49 -14.28 11.58
C VAL A 66 -2.08 -13.97 13.03
N LEU A 67 -2.78 -13.06 13.71
CA LEU A 67 -2.56 -12.74 15.12
C LEU A 67 -2.81 -13.94 16.04
N ALA A 68 -3.65 -14.89 15.63
CA ALA A 68 -3.88 -16.14 16.38
C ALA A 68 -2.67 -17.09 16.28
N GLU A 69 -1.87 -17.02 15.21
CA GLU A 69 -0.63 -17.78 15.04
C GLU A 69 0.52 -17.21 15.89
N GLY A 70 0.50 -15.91 16.21
CA GLY A 70 1.52 -15.24 17.02
C GLY A 70 1.63 -13.75 16.73
N VAL A 71 2.78 -13.15 17.09
CA VAL A 71 3.10 -11.77 16.69
C VAL A 71 3.54 -11.79 15.22
N PRO A 72 2.85 -11.09 14.31
CA PRO A 72 3.19 -11.10 12.89
C PRO A 72 4.44 -10.29 12.62
N LEU A 73 5.34 -10.84 11.80
CA LEU A 73 6.51 -10.10 11.34
C LEU A 73 6.09 -8.83 10.57
N PRO A 74 6.87 -7.74 10.69
CA PRO A 74 8.18 -7.66 11.35
C PRO A 74 8.15 -7.45 12.88
N ASP A 75 6.95 -7.35 13.49
CA ASP A 75 6.82 -7.29 14.94
C ASP A 75 7.31 -8.60 15.58
N ARG A 76 7.94 -8.50 16.76
CA ARG A 76 8.54 -9.64 17.49
C ARG A 76 7.97 -9.74 18.91
N LEU A 77 8.01 -10.92 19.51
CA LEU A 77 7.63 -11.07 20.91
C LEU A 77 8.76 -10.57 21.83
N ILE A 78 8.40 -9.90 22.93
CA ILE A 78 9.31 -9.72 24.09
C ILE A 78 9.25 -11.02 24.90
N GLU A 79 10.34 -11.76 24.95
CA GLU A 79 10.35 -13.10 25.56
C GLU A 79 10.32 -13.06 27.08
N GLU A 80 11.05 -12.11 27.68
CA GLU A 80 11.10 -11.95 29.13
C GLU A 80 10.05 -10.94 29.65
N PRO A 81 9.57 -11.10 30.89
CA PRO A 81 8.56 -10.19 31.45
C PRO A 81 9.06 -8.74 31.54
N VAL A 82 8.23 -7.82 31.04
CA VAL A 82 8.45 -6.38 31.20
C VAL A 82 8.09 -5.97 32.62
N ARG A 83 8.93 -5.16 33.25
CA ARG A 83 8.70 -4.58 34.60
C ARG A 83 8.72 -3.07 34.50
N SER A 84 7.79 -2.40 35.16
CA SER A 84 7.80 -0.95 35.26
C SER A 84 7.38 -0.47 36.65
N SER A 85 7.88 0.70 37.06
CA SER A 85 7.39 1.43 38.23
C SER A 85 6.26 2.38 37.86
N ASP A 86 5.24 2.48 38.72
CA ASP A 86 4.14 3.44 38.56
C ASP A 86 4.47 4.84 39.14
N THR A 87 5.57 4.97 39.89
CA THR A 87 5.90 6.23 40.61
C THR A 87 7.14 6.95 40.08
N VAL A 88 8.05 6.21 39.46
CA VAL A 88 9.28 6.75 38.87
C VAL A 88 9.45 6.14 37.49
N LEU A 89 10.12 6.85 36.59
CA LEU A 89 10.52 6.27 35.31
C LEU A 89 11.61 5.22 35.58
N ASP A 90 11.20 3.96 35.58
CA ASP A 90 12.04 2.78 35.71
C ASP A 90 11.33 1.63 35.00
N ILE A 91 11.79 1.30 33.80
CA ILE A 91 11.21 0.30 32.90
C ILE A 91 12.32 -0.66 32.50
N ALA A 92 12.11 -1.95 32.75
CA ALA A 92 12.92 -3.04 32.21
C ALA A 92 12.10 -3.79 31.16
N LEU A 93 12.52 -3.72 29.89
CA LEU A 93 11.85 -4.28 28.71
C LEU A 93 12.25 -5.74 28.48
N GLY A 94 12.19 -6.56 29.52
CA GLY A 94 12.66 -7.95 29.46
C GLY A 94 14.12 -8.01 29.00
N GLU A 95 14.38 -8.80 27.97
CA GLU A 95 15.69 -9.00 27.35
C GLU A 95 16.16 -7.82 26.47
N LEU A 96 15.27 -6.89 26.13
CA LEU A 96 15.55 -5.84 25.15
C LEU A 96 16.30 -4.65 25.73
N GLY A 97 16.27 -4.42 27.04
CA GLY A 97 16.95 -3.28 27.67
C GLY A 97 16.14 -2.61 28.76
N ALA A 98 16.54 -1.40 29.12
CA ALA A 98 15.90 -0.65 30.21
C ALA A 98 15.96 0.86 29.99
N LEU A 99 14.96 1.56 30.52
CA LEU A 99 14.93 3.01 30.61
C LEU A 99 14.62 3.40 32.06
N PHE A 100 15.54 4.10 32.71
CA PHE A 100 15.31 4.58 34.07
C PHE A 100 15.87 5.98 34.30
N ARG A 101 15.30 6.70 35.26
CA ARG A 101 15.82 7.98 35.74
C ARG A 101 16.92 7.75 36.76
N SER A 102 18.10 8.31 36.54
CA SER A 102 19.23 8.18 37.46
C SER A 102 19.07 9.05 38.70
N GLU A 103 19.79 8.71 39.77
CA GLU A 103 19.86 9.53 40.99
C GLU A 103 20.45 10.93 40.74
N SER A 104 21.31 11.06 39.72
CA SER A 104 21.89 12.34 39.27
C SER A 104 20.88 13.26 38.57
N GLY A 105 19.64 12.81 38.35
CA GLY A 105 18.59 13.55 37.67
C GLY A 105 18.60 13.43 36.15
N GLY A 106 19.55 12.66 35.60
CA GLY A 106 19.57 12.25 34.20
C GLY A 106 18.75 10.99 33.93
N TYR A 107 18.94 10.41 32.76
CA TYR A 107 18.27 9.19 32.32
C TYR A 107 19.31 8.21 31.80
N ARG A 108 19.10 6.92 32.06
CA ARG A 108 19.89 5.86 31.45
C ARG A 108 19.00 5.01 30.56
N LEU A 109 19.46 4.79 29.34
CA LEU A 109 18.80 4.00 28.32
C LEU A 109 19.76 2.91 27.86
N SER A 110 19.36 1.66 28.03
CA SER A 110 20.03 0.53 27.40
C SER A 110 19.10 -0.17 26.43
N PHE A 111 19.67 -0.68 25.34
CA PHE A 111 18.94 -1.46 24.34
C PHE A 111 19.84 -2.56 23.77
N HIS A 112 19.34 -3.78 23.70
CA HIS A 112 20.09 -4.98 23.29
C HIS A 112 19.28 -5.86 22.31
N GLY A 113 18.20 -5.33 21.72
CA GLY A 113 17.22 -6.12 20.99
C GLY A 113 17.69 -6.66 19.63
N GLY A 114 17.57 -7.98 19.44
CA GLY A 114 17.25 -8.59 18.14
C GLY A 114 18.25 -8.42 16.99
N GLY A 115 19.55 -8.59 17.25
CA GLY A 115 20.61 -8.50 16.23
C GLY A 115 20.86 -7.08 15.69
N LEU A 116 20.18 -6.08 16.26
CA LEU A 116 20.36 -4.67 15.95
C LEU A 116 21.51 -4.06 16.78
N PRO A 117 21.98 -2.84 16.45
CA PRO A 117 22.96 -2.14 17.27
C PRO A 117 22.49 -1.98 18.71
N GLN A 118 23.34 -2.38 19.66
CA GLN A 118 23.08 -2.23 21.09
C GLN A 118 23.49 -0.85 21.56
N LEU A 119 22.75 -0.28 22.51
CA LEU A 119 23.00 1.05 23.07
C LEU A 119 23.12 0.94 24.59
N ASP A 120 24.04 1.70 25.18
CA ASP A 120 24.02 2.07 26.60
C ASP A 120 24.36 3.56 26.67
N LEU A 121 23.37 4.35 27.09
CA LEU A 121 23.36 5.80 26.99
C LEU A 121 22.99 6.45 28.32
N GLU A 122 23.77 7.44 28.73
CA GLU A 122 23.38 8.43 29.72
C GLU A 122 22.90 9.70 29.00
N LEU A 123 21.68 10.15 29.35
CA LEU A 123 21.05 11.35 28.82
C LEU A 123 20.95 12.40 29.93
N ILE A 124 21.58 13.55 29.73
CA ILE A 124 21.74 14.60 30.73
C ILE A 124 20.95 15.83 30.28
N PRO A 125 19.83 16.18 30.94
CA PRO A 125 19.03 17.36 30.61
C PRO A 125 19.83 18.66 30.62
N LYS A 126 19.67 19.49 29.58
CA LYS A 126 20.23 20.85 29.50
C LYS A 126 19.17 21.94 29.58
N LYS A 127 17.92 21.57 29.33
CA LYS A 127 16.74 22.44 29.45
C LYS A 127 15.76 21.82 30.44
N PRO A 128 14.92 22.62 31.11
CA PRO A 128 13.88 22.09 31.96
C PRO A 128 12.90 21.22 31.16
N SER A 129 12.20 20.32 31.85
CA SER A 129 11.04 19.66 31.27
C SER A 129 9.93 20.68 31.09
N VAL A 130 9.39 20.79 29.88
CA VAL A 130 8.33 21.74 29.55
C VAL A 130 7.09 21.00 29.04
N ALA A 131 5.95 21.64 29.20
CA ALA A 131 4.70 21.18 28.61
C ALA A 131 4.72 21.40 27.09
N GLN A 132 4.24 20.44 26.31
CA GLN A 132 4.39 20.52 24.86
C GLN A 132 3.46 21.53 24.18
N PHE A 133 2.29 21.92 24.72
CA PHE A 133 1.36 22.83 24.01
C PHE A 133 0.59 23.83 24.87
N HIS A 134 0.40 23.60 26.17
CA HIS A 134 -0.16 24.60 27.10
C HIS A 134 0.31 24.36 28.54
N GLU A 135 -0.03 25.25 29.47
CA GLU A 135 0.48 25.24 30.86
C GLU A 135 0.27 23.92 31.65
N HIS A 136 -0.73 23.12 31.27
CA HIS A 136 -1.01 21.81 31.89
C HIS A 136 -0.47 20.62 31.08
N GLY A 137 0.21 20.85 29.97
CA GLY A 137 0.79 19.80 29.12
C GLY A 137 -0.19 18.98 28.32
N GLN A 138 -1.48 19.33 28.29
CA GLN A 138 -2.44 18.55 27.51
C GLN A 138 -2.33 18.91 26.03
N MET A 139 -2.70 17.97 25.20
CA MET A 139 -2.94 18.16 23.79
C MET A 139 -4.36 18.71 23.64
N SER A 140 -4.53 19.92 23.10
CA SER A 140 -5.87 20.45 22.85
C SER A 140 -6.63 19.58 21.83
N GLY A 141 -7.84 19.12 22.16
CA GLY A 141 -8.69 18.30 21.28
C GLY A 141 -8.98 16.91 21.87
N ARG A 142 -10.26 16.50 21.84
CA ARG A 142 -10.69 15.15 22.21
C ARG A 142 -10.37 14.17 21.08
N PHE A 143 -10.23 12.89 21.42
CA PHE A 143 -10.35 11.86 20.37
C PHE A 143 -11.69 12.03 19.64
N PRO A 144 -11.80 11.60 18.36
CA PRO A 144 -13.00 11.79 17.54
C PRO A 144 -14.30 11.19 18.10
N ASP A 145 -14.21 10.33 19.12
CA ASP A 145 -15.28 9.68 19.85
C ASP A 145 -15.60 10.34 21.21
N GLY A 146 -14.86 11.40 21.57
CA GLY A 146 -14.99 12.10 22.85
C GLY A 146 -14.02 11.65 23.95
N GLY A 147 -13.07 10.75 23.66
CA GLY A 147 -12.05 10.28 24.61
C GLY A 147 -11.05 11.34 25.07
N ASP A 148 -10.37 11.05 26.19
CA ASP A 148 -9.48 11.97 26.92
C ASP A 148 -8.26 12.44 26.10
N THR A 149 -7.80 13.66 26.37
CA THR A 149 -6.63 14.27 25.72
C THR A 149 -5.33 13.60 26.17
N GLN A 150 -4.37 13.42 25.27
CA GLN A 150 -3.00 13.06 25.65
C GLN A 150 -2.32 14.24 26.37
N THR A 151 -1.44 13.95 27.32
CA THR A 151 -0.60 14.95 28.00
C THR A 151 0.85 14.63 27.71
N THR A 152 1.59 15.59 27.17
CA THR A 152 2.98 15.41 26.77
C THR A 152 3.88 16.44 27.44
N ARG A 153 4.96 15.94 28.02
CA ARG A 153 6.10 16.74 28.47
C ARG A 153 7.33 16.38 27.67
N ILE A 154 8.06 17.41 27.28
CA ILE A 154 9.28 17.28 26.50
C ILE A 154 10.49 17.74 27.32
N LEU A 155 11.61 17.07 27.12
CA LEU A 155 12.94 17.57 27.43
C LEU A 155 13.60 17.85 26.08
N PRO A 156 13.58 19.11 25.64
CA PRO A 156 13.88 19.45 24.25
C PRO A 156 15.38 19.40 23.93
N ARG A 157 16.23 19.34 24.96
CA ARG A 157 17.68 19.14 24.80
C ARG A 157 18.28 18.37 25.97
N LEU A 158 18.89 17.24 25.64
CA LEU A 158 19.76 16.47 26.53
C LEU A 158 21.11 16.24 25.84
N ASP A 159 22.20 16.24 26.59
CA ASP A 159 23.45 15.63 26.10
C ASP A 159 23.29 14.11 26.20
N ALA A 160 23.65 13.39 25.14
CA ALA A 160 23.72 11.93 25.14
C ALA A 160 25.19 11.51 25.12
N GLN A 161 25.58 10.62 26.03
CA GLN A 161 26.91 10.02 26.04
C GLN A 161 26.82 8.53 26.36
N GLY A 162 27.67 7.71 25.73
CA GLY A 162 27.63 6.27 25.98
C GLY A 162 28.32 5.45 24.91
N THR A 163 27.81 4.24 24.66
CA THR A 163 28.40 3.29 23.70
C THR A 163 27.36 2.64 22.80
N VAL A 164 27.69 2.53 21.51
CA VAL A 164 26.98 1.71 20.52
C VAL A 164 27.81 0.46 20.33
N THR A 165 27.19 -0.72 20.34
CA THR A 165 27.83 -1.97 19.93
C THR A 165 27.12 -2.50 18.68
N TYR A 166 27.81 -2.53 17.55
CA TYR A 166 27.27 -3.05 16.30
C TYR A 166 27.23 -4.57 16.29
N ALA A 167 26.48 -5.16 15.34
CA ALA A 167 26.39 -6.61 15.17
C ALA A 167 27.76 -7.28 14.89
N THR A 168 28.74 -6.52 14.40
CA THR A 168 30.14 -6.95 14.22
C THR A 168 30.90 -7.16 15.53
N GLY A 169 30.34 -6.72 16.66
CA GLY A 169 31.00 -6.64 17.97
C GLY A 169 31.84 -5.38 18.15
N GLU A 170 31.92 -4.51 17.15
CA GLU A 170 32.58 -3.21 17.27
C GLU A 170 31.82 -2.32 18.25
N GLN A 171 32.54 -1.79 19.24
CA GLN A 171 32.00 -0.85 20.22
C GLN A 171 32.55 0.55 19.96
N VAL A 172 31.64 1.51 19.80
CA VAL A 172 31.96 2.91 19.51
C VAL A 172 31.44 3.78 20.64
N ALA A 173 32.31 4.62 21.20
CA ALA A 173 31.91 5.66 22.13
C ALA A 173 31.15 6.75 21.37
N MET A 174 29.99 7.15 21.88
CA MET A 174 29.16 8.18 21.25
C MET A 174 28.96 9.37 22.17
N GLN A 175 28.91 10.56 21.57
CA GLN A 175 28.48 11.80 22.19
C GLN A 175 27.56 12.51 21.20
N GLY A 176 26.45 13.05 21.69
CA GLY A 176 25.46 13.68 20.85
C GLY A 176 24.40 14.42 21.64
N GLN A 177 23.28 14.68 20.97
CA GLN A 177 22.13 15.35 21.55
C GLN A 177 20.92 14.43 21.45
N ALA A 178 20.02 14.54 22.42
CA ALA A 178 18.77 13.80 22.43
C ALA A 178 17.59 14.73 22.69
N TRP A 179 16.44 14.26 22.22
CA TRP A 179 15.11 14.75 22.53
C TRP A 179 14.37 13.65 23.27
N PHE A 180 13.66 13.99 24.34
CA PHE A 180 12.91 13.01 25.12
C PHE A 180 11.48 13.49 25.32
N GLU A 181 10.52 12.64 24.97
CA GLU A 181 9.09 12.89 25.16
C GLU A 181 8.51 11.87 26.12
N ASN A 182 7.66 12.33 27.03
CA ASN A 182 6.85 11.47 27.86
C ASN A 182 5.39 11.87 27.70
N THR A 183 4.59 10.94 27.17
CA THR A 183 3.18 11.14 26.84
C THR A 183 2.33 10.15 27.63
N TRP A 184 1.27 10.63 28.26
CA TRP A 184 0.31 9.79 28.97
C TRP A 184 -1.13 10.26 28.75
N GLY A 185 -2.08 9.34 28.96
CA GLY A 185 -3.48 9.54 28.61
C GLY A 185 -3.76 9.16 27.16
N GLY A 186 -5.01 8.80 26.86
CA GLY A 186 -5.42 8.32 25.54
C GLY A 186 -4.86 6.94 25.16
N ALA A 187 -5.63 6.15 24.43
CA ALA A 187 -5.16 4.87 23.88
C ALA A 187 -4.64 5.06 22.44
N MET A 188 -3.44 4.53 22.12
CA MET A 188 -2.94 4.50 20.73
C MET A 188 -3.68 3.45 19.88
N GLY A 189 -3.92 2.26 20.44
CA GLY A 189 -4.81 1.25 19.86
C GLY A 189 -6.22 1.38 20.46
N ARG A 190 -7.23 1.60 19.61
CA ARG A 190 -8.63 1.70 20.03
C ARG A 190 -9.28 0.32 19.97
N THR A 191 -9.94 -0.10 21.05
CA THR A 191 -10.65 -1.40 21.10
C THR A 191 -12.03 -1.36 20.46
N GLU A 192 -12.63 -0.20 20.27
CA GLU A 192 -13.89 -0.07 19.53
C GLU A 192 -13.83 1.16 18.62
N ARG A 193 -13.94 0.94 17.31
CA ARG A 193 -14.11 2.02 16.33
C ARG A 193 -15.38 1.82 15.54
N ARG A 194 -16.27 2.81 15.58
CA ARG A 194 -17.47 2.85 14.74
C ARG A 194 -17.12 3.34 13.35
N LYS A 195 -17.93 3.01 12.34
CA LYS A 195 -17.73 3.40 10.92
C LYS A 195 -17.51 4.89 10.65
N SER A 196 -17.92 5.80 11.55
CA SER A 196 -17.70 7.25 11.44
C SER A 196 -16.45 7.75 12.19
N ALA A 197 -15.65 6.84 12.77
CA ALA A 197 -14.46 7.18 13.51
C ALA A 197 -13.29 7.36 12.55
N GLY A 198 -12.73 8.57 12.52
CA GLY A 198 -11.51 8.84 11.76
C GLY A 198 -10.25 8.35 12.48
N ASP A 199 -9.19 8.20 11.70
CA ASP A 199 -7.83 8.00 12.18
C ASP A 199 -7.34 9.29 12.81
N LEU A 200 -6.73 9.20 13.99
CA LEU A 200 -5.91 10.29 14.50
C LEU A 200 -4.57 10.21 13.77
N SER A 201 -4.19 11.30 13.11
CA SER A 201 -2.92 11.41 12.40
C SER A 201 -2.20 12.68 12.83
N TRP A 202 -0.87 12.64 12.75
CA TRP A 202 -0.05 13.79 13.07
C TRP A 202 1.28 13.78 12.36
N GLU A 203 1.82 14.99 12.20
CA GLU A 203 3.17 15.27 11.77
C GLU A 203 3.82 16.13 12.85
N TRP A 204 5.01 15.74 13.27
CA TRP A 204 5.71 16.37 14.39
C TRP A 204 7.18 16.62 14.04
N ALA A 205 7.69 17.78 14.44
CA ALA A 205 9.12 18.09 14.37
C ALA A 205 9.66 18.59 15.72
N GLY A 206 10.70 17.91 16.23
CA GLY A 206 11.50 18.37 17.37
C GLY A 206 12.80 18.99 16.87
N VAL A 207 12.98 20.29 17.06
CA VAL A 207 14.02 21.09 16.40
C VAL A 207 14.97 21.68 17.43
N GLN A 208 16.28 21.58 17.14
CA GLN A 208 17.38 22.03 17.99
C GLN A 208 18.28 23.00 17.22
N LEU A 209 18.11 24.31 17.41
CA LEU A 209 18.83 25.35 16.67
C LEU A 209 20.21 25.67 17.28
N ASP A 210 21.12 26.12 16.42
CA ASP A 210 22.49 26.55 16.75
C ASP A 210 22.55 27.82 17.61
N ASN A 211 21.49 28.62 17.59
CA ASN A 211 21.32 29.79 18.44
C ASN A 211 20.73 29.45 19.84
N GLY A 212 20.51 28.17 20.15
CA GLY A 212 20.05 27.68 21.46
C GLY A 212 18.54 27.67 21.70
N TRP A 213 17.75 27.97 20.66
CA TRP A 213 16.30 27.79 20.66
C TRP A 213 15.93 26.35 20.35
N GLU A 214 14.92 25.82 21.03
CA GLU A 214 14.32 24.52 20.75
C GLU A 214 12.85 24.68 20.38
N ILE A 215 12.39 24.00 19.33
CA ILE A 215 11.01 24.10 18.84
C ILE A 215 10.39 22.70 18.79
N SER A 216 9.23 22.52 19.40
CA SER A 216 8.37 21.36 19.18
C SER A 216 7.19 21.81 18.33
N ALA A 217 7.14 21.38 17.07
CA ALA A 217 6.13 21.78 16.10
C ALA A 217 5.22 20.58 15.81
N LEU A 218 3.91 20.72 15.96
CA LEU A 218 2.93 19.66 15.75
C LEU A 218 1.79 20.13 14.86
N GLN A 219 1.54 19.38 13.79
CA GLN A 219 0.28 19.36 13.08
C GLN A 219 -0.44 18.05 13.41
N LYS A 220 -1.69 18.12 13.86
CA LYS A 220 -2.52 16.93 14.06
C LYS A 220 -3.93 17.16 13.55
N TYR A 221 -4.59 16.08 13.17
CA TYR A 221 -5.96 16.10 12.67
C TYR A 221 -6.59 14.72 12.79
N VAL A 222 -7.91 14.69 12.66
CA VAL A 222 -8.66 13.45 12.48
C VAL A 222 -9.00 13.33 11.01
N ALA A 223 -8.58 12.25 10.36
CA ALA A 223 -8.92 11.96 8.98
C ALA A 223 -10.01 10.89 8.90
N ASP A 224 -11.08 11.17 8.16
CA ASP A 224 -12.02 10.14 7.75
C ASP A 224 -11.34 9.21 6.71
N VAL A 225 -11.27 7.92 7.02
CA VAL A 225 -10.49 6.94 6.24
C VAL A 225 -11.10 6.73 4.84
N VAL A 226 -12.41 6.95 4.69
CA VAL A 226 -13.15 6.70 3.45
C VAL A 226 -13.11 7.92 2.53
N THR A 227 -13.37 9.11 3.08
CA THR A 227 -13.49 10.37 2.32
C THR A 227 -12.20 11.17 2.27
N GLY A 228 -11.22 10.86 3.13
CA GLY A 228 -10.00 11.65 3.31
C GLY A 228 -10.22 13.01 3.98
N SER A 229 -11.46 13.37 4.33
CA SER A 229 -11.76 14.66 4.95
C SER A 229 -11.10 14.80 6.33
N GLN A 230 -10.53 15.97 6.59
CA GLN A 230 -9.84 16.27 7.84
C GLN A 230 -10.70 17.15 8.74
N ARG A 231 -10.69 16.86 10.04
CA ARG A 231 -11.36 17.66 11.09
C ARG A 231 -10.50 17.77 12.35
N ASP A 232 -10.93 18.63 13.27
CA ASP A 232 -10.26 18.85 14.56
C ASP A 232 -8.77 19.18 14.42
N GLN A 233 -8.42 19.93 13.36
CA GLN A 233 -7.04 20.25 13.03
C GLN A 233 -6.45 21.21 14.06
N VAL A 234 -5.24 20.88 14.53
CA VAL A 234 -4.46 21.70 15.45
C VAL A 234 -3.05 21.83 14.90
N ILE A 235 -2.58 23.07 14.73
CA ILE A 235 -1.26 23.39 14.20
C ILE A 235 -0.59 24.39 15.14
N VAL A 236 0.34 23.89 15.95
CA VAL A 236 0.92 24.64 17.08
C VAL A 236 2.40 24.34 17.24
N ALA A 237 3.12 25.31 17.81
CA ALA A 237 4.52 25.17 18.17
C ALA A 237 4.77 25.58 19.62
N THR A 238 5.67 24.87 20.29
CA THR A 238 6.26 25.28 21.56
C THR A 238 7.69 25.65 21.36
N ALA A 239 8.00 26.91 21.67
CA ALA A 239 9.32 27.48 21.58
C ALA A 239 9.95 27.59 22.97
N VAL A 240 11.14 27.02 23.12
CA VAL A 240 11.95 27.11 24.33
C VAL A 240 13.19 27.94 24.01
N ALA A 241 13.24 29.12 24.60
CA ALA A 241 14.30 30.08 24.37
C ALA A 241 15.65 29.62 24.96
N PRO A 242 16.80 30.22 24.56
CA PRO A 242 18.12 29.91 25.09
C PRO A 242 18.20 29.92 26.61
N GLU A 243 17.53 30.87 27.26
CA GLU A 243 17.44 31.04 28.70
C GLU A 243 16.42 30.11 29.38
N GLY A 244 15.65 29.33 28.61
CA GLY A 244 14.69 28.34 29.11
C GLY A 244 13.26 28.85 29.30
N SER A 245 12.97 30.09 28.89
CA SER A 245 11.59 30.58 28.84
C SER A 245 10.79 29.81 27.78
N VAL A 246 9.49 29.62 28.03
CA VAL A 246 8.61 28.80 27.18
C VAL A 246 7.47 29.66 26.66
N ALA A 247 7.21 29.57 25.36
CA ALA A 247 6.07 30.20 24.72
C ALA A 247 5.39 29.22 23.76
N HIS A 248 4.06 29.35 23.64
CA HIS A 248 3.23 28.56 22.74
C HIS A 248 2.71 29.47 21.63
N HIS A 249 2.78 29.00 20.40
CA HIS A 249 2.46 29.79 19.21
C HIS A 249 1.59 28.98 18.24
N GLU A 250 0.68 29.68 17.57
CA GLU A 250 0.16 29.19 16.30
C GLU A 250 1.29 29.21 15.25
N MET A 251 1.25 28.26 14.33
CA MET A 251 2.22 28.16 13.25
C MET A 251 1.54 27.83 11.92
N ILE A 252 2.26 28.05 10.83
CA ILE A 252 1.89 27.56 9.50
C ILE A 252 2.75 26.34 9.22
N TRP A 253 2.14 25.24 8.79
CA TRP A 253 2.83 24.00 8.42
C TRP A 253 2.61 23.69 6.94
N GLN A 254 3.67 23.34 6.22
CA GLN A 254 3.64 23.08 4.80
C GLN A 254 4.56 21.91 4.43
N PRO A 255 4.03 20.76 4.02
CA PRO A 255 4.82 19.69 3.42
C PRO A 255 5.48 20.16 2.11
N LEU A 256 6.75 19.82 1.92
CA LEU A 256 7.53 20.17 0.73
C LEU A 256 7.85 18.96 -0.15
N ARG A 257 8.11 17.81 0.48
CA ARG A 257 8.48 16.56 -0.21
C ARG A 257 7.84 15.39 0.51
N HIS A 258 7.45 14.36 -0.25
CA HIS A 258 6.87 13.14 0.28
C HIS A 258 7.61 11.91 -0.25
N TRP A 259 7.49 10.81 0.48
CA TRP A 259 7.86 9.47 0.06
C TRP A 259 6.71 8.51 0.36
N THR A 260 6.44 7.60 -0.57
CA THR A 260 5.45 6.53 -0.38
C THR A 260 6.17 5.21 -0.22
N SER A 261 6.02 4.58 0.94
CA SER A 261 6.59 3.25 1.25
C SER A 261 6.05 2.21 0.28
N ALA A 262 6.91 1.38 -0.30
CA ALA A 262 6.57 0.23 -1.12
C ALA A 262 6.05 -0.94 -0.29
N ALA A 263 6.21 -0.93 1.04
CA ALA A 263 5.75 -2.01 1.92
C ALA A 263 4.33 -1.79 2.44
N THR A 264 4.08 -0.62 3.03
CA THR A 264 2.77 -0.28 3.63
C THR A 264 1.90 0.55 2.68
N LEU A 265 2.52 1.16 1.67
CA LEU A 265 1.89 2.13 0.77
C LEU A 265 1.42 3.40 1.49
N ASN A 266 1.89 3.65 2.71
CA ASN A 266 1.70 4.92 3.41
C ASN A 266 2.60 6.00 2.79
N THR A 267 2.14 7.24 2.81
CA THR A 267 2.88 8.39 2.30
C THR A 267 3.26 9.30 3.46
N PHE A 268 4.55 9.63 3.52
CA PHE A 268 5.16 10.38 4.61
C PHE A 268 5.81 11.66 4.08
N PRO A 269 5.61 12.83 4.71
CA PRO A 269 6.37 14.02 4.41
C PRO A 269 7.82 13.84 4.88
N THR A 270 8.76 13.93 3.94
CA THR A 270 10.20 13.83 4.23
C THR A 270 10.89 15.18 4.28
N ALA A 271 10.18 16.25 3.92
CA ALA A 271 10.61 17.62 4.14
C ALA A 271 9.39 18.50 4.39
N VAL A 272 9.49 19.39 5.37
CA VAL A 272 8.42 20.30 5.78
C VAL A 272 8.98 21.69 6.01
N ARG A 273 8.18 22.71 5.73
CA ARG A 273 8.44 24.09 6.12
C ARG A 273 7.43 24.50 7.16
N PHE A 274 7.88 25.09 8.26
CA PHE A 274 6.98 25.73 9.20
C PHE A 274 7.41 27.15 9.53
N ARG A 275 6.41 28.01 9.75
CA ARG A 275 6.59 29.42 10.06
C ARG A 275 5.90 29.76 11.37
N ILE A 276 6.61 30.48 12.24
CA ILE A 276 6.07 31.02 13.50
C ILE A 276 6.15 32.55 13.39
N PRO A 277 5.09 33.22 12.89
CA PRO A 277 5.12 34.66 12.64
C PRO A 277 5.44 35.50 13.88
N ALA A 278 4.99 35.07 15.06
CA ALA A 278 5.24 35.74 16.33
C ALA A 278 6.72 35.80 16.72
N LEU A 279 7.56 34.91 16.16
CA LEU A 279 8.99 34.85 16.38
C LEU A 279 9.81 35.31 15.17
N ASP A 280 9.14 35.80 14.11
CA ASP A 280 9.76 36.06 12.79
C ASP A 280 10.61 34.87 12.32
N MET A 281 10.05 33.66 12.47
CA MET A 281 10.74 32.40 12.24
C MET A 281 10.18 31.69 11.01
N ASP A 282 11.08 31.21 10.16
CA ASP A 282 10.77 30.46 8.93
C ASP A 282 11.81 29.37 8.74
N LEU A 283 11.42 28.12 8.98
CA LEU A 283 12.32 26.97 9.02
C LEU A 283 11.88 25.89 8.03
N GLU A 284 12.85 25.30 7.35
CA GLU A 284 12.73 24.07 6.58
C GLU A 284 13.42 22.93 7.34
N VAL A 285 12.66 21.87 7.63
CA VAL A 285 13.14 20.63 8.23
C VAL A 285 13.14 19.55 7.15
N THR A 286 14.30 18.97 6.91
CA THR A 286 14.53 18.01 5.81
C THR A 286 15.11 16.72 6.38
N GLY A 287 14.33 15.64 6.28
CA GLY A 287 14.79 14.27 6.55
C GLY A 287 15.39 13.59 5.31
N PRO A 288 15.68 12.28 5.39
CA PRO A 288 16.10 11.46 4.24
C PRO A 288 14.99 11.40 3.19
N ALA A 289 15.36 11.04 1.95
CA ALA A 289 14.39 10.99 0.86
C ALA A 289 13.42 9.80 0.96
N ASP A 290 13.82 8.71 1.62
CA ASP A 290 13.09 7.46 1.80
C ASP A 290 13.57 6.70 3.05
N GLY A 291 13.01 5.52 3.31
CA GLY A 291 13.39 4.65 4.42
C GLY A 291 12.86 5.11 5.78
N HIS A 292 13.42 4.58 6.87
CA HIS A 292 13.07 4.93 8.27
C HIS A 292 11.61 4.68 8.68
N GLU A 293 10.85 3.95 7.88
CA GLU A 293 9.54 3.46 8.29
C GLU A 293 9.70 2.37 9.36
N ILE A 294 8.98 2.53 10.46
CA ILE A 294 8.77 1.49 11.46
C ILE A 294 7.48 0.78 11.07
N ARG A 295 7.63 -0.37 10.40
CA ARG A 295 6.52 -1.25 10.01
C ARG A 295 6.05 -2.01 11.24
N THR A 296 4.81 -1.82 11.64
CA THR A 296 4.29 -2.40 12.90
C THR A 296 2.78 -2.35 12.98
N LEU A 297 2.17 -3.34 13.63
CA LEU A 297 0.74 -3.33 13.98
C LEU A 297 0.43 -2.46 15.21
N ILE A 298 1.45 -1.99 15.93
CA ILE A 298 1.29 -1.18 17.16
C ILE A 298 0.52 0.11 16.89
N ALA A 299 0.72 0.71 15.71
CA ALA A 299 0.01 1.90 15.27
C ALA A 299 -0.36 1.79 13.78
N GLY A 300 -1.42 1.04 13.50
CA GLY A 300 -1.90 0.81 12.14
C GLY A 300 -1.00 -0.16 11.38
N SER A 301 -0.47 0.26 10.22
CA SER A 301 0.50 -0.51 9.43
C SER A 301 1.94 -0.05 9.62
N GLY A 302 2.15 1.07 10.31
CA GLY A 302 3.45 1.65 10.58
C GLY A 302 3.41 3.18 10.66
N TRP A 303 4.49 3.74 11.17
CA TRP A 303 4.74 5.18 11.17
C TRP A 303 6.16 5.47 10.68
N TRP A 304 6.43 6.74 10.42
CA TRP A 304 7.73 7.18 9.95
C TRP A 304 8.35 8.14 10.95
N GLU A 305 9.63 7.94 11.26
CA GLU A 305 10.36 8.90 12.06
C GLU A 305 11.86 8.83 11.78
N SER A 306 12.47 10.00 11.61
CA SER A 306 13.84 10.09 11.13
C SER A 306 14.57 11.30 11.70
N PRO A 307 15.90 11.22 11.91
CA PRO A 307 16.72 12.41 12.04
C PRO A 307 16.56 13.32 10.82
N ALA A 308 16.60 14.62 11.05
CA ALA A 308 16.46 15.64 10.04
C ALA A 308 17.42 16.79 10.30
N ILE A 309 17.70 17.56 9.26
CA ILE A 309 18.42 18.83 9.36
C ILE A 309 17.42 19.98 9.30
N VAL A 310 17.74 21.08 9.97
CA VAL A 310 16.94 22.30 9.89
C VAL A 310 17.77 23.47 9.38
N THR A 311 17.19 24.25 8.47
CA THR A 311 17.76 25.51 8.01
C THR A 311 16.66 26.55 7.86
N GLY A 312 16.98 27.82 8.04
CA GLY A 312 16.00 28.88 7.85
C GLY A 312 16.45 30.20 8.43
N THR A 313 15.48 31.02 8.83
CA THR A 313 15.72 32.34 9.42
C THR A 313 14.90 32.55 10.69
N MET A 314 15.45 33.33 11.62
CA MET A 314 14.74 33.86 12.79
C MET A 314 15.13 35.33 12.98
N GLY A 315 14.17 36.25 13.01
CA GLY A 315 14.46 37.68 13.09
C GLY A 315 15.27 38.19 11.89
N GLY A 316 15.04 37.64 10.69
CA GLY A 316 15.86 37.86 9.49
C GLY A 316 17.29 37.30 9.54
N THR A 317 17.71 36.65 10.62
CA THR A 317 19.05 36.08 10.77
C THR A 317 19.05 34.59 10.40
N PRO A 318 20.01 34.09 9.60
CA PRO A 318 20.11 32.67 9.30
C PRO A 318 20.31 31.82 10.56
N VAL A 319 19.59 30.71 10.66
CA VAL A 319 19.71 29.71 11.74
C VAL A 319 19.77 28.31 11.13
N ARG A 320 20.48 27.40 11.80
CA ARG A 320 20.62 26.01 11.39
C ARG A 320 20.59 25.10 12.60
N GLY A 321 20.48 23.79 12.40
CA GLY A 321 20.47 22.86 13.52
C GLY A 321 20.19 21.43 13.14
N GLN A 322 19.84 20.64 14.16
CA GLN A 322 19.36 19.28 14.03
C GLN A 322 17.86 19.24 14.32
N ALA A 323 17.19 18.22 13.82
CA ALA A 323 15.79 17.98 14.08
C ALA A 323 15.46 16.48 14.07
N PHE A 324 14.27 16.16 14.54
CA PHE A 324 13.60 14.89 14.33
C PHE A 324 12.28 15.19 13.64
N LEU A 325 11.92 14.40 12.64
CA LEU A 325 10.63 14.50 11.97
C LEU A 325 9.91 13.17 12.13
N GLN A 326 8.66 13.22 12.58
CA GLN A 326 7.79 12.06 12.81
C GLN A 326 6.48 12.26 12.05
N THR A 327 5.91 11.16 11.57
CA THR A 327 4.57 11.12 10.99
C THR A 327 3.87 9.84 11.40
N LEU A 328 2.74 9.97 12.09
CA LEU A 328 1.73 8.91 12.16
C LEU A 328 0.71 9.16 11.03
N PRO A 329 0.68 8.32 9.98
CA PRO A 329 -0.19 8.52 8.84
C PRO A 329 -1.63 8.08 9.15
N VAL A 330 -2.52 8.26 8.17
CA VAL A 330 -3.79 7.51 8.14
C VAL A 330 -3.44 6.05 7.84
N GLY A 331 -3.64 5.17 8.81
CA GLY A 331 -3.12 3.80 8.78
C GLY A 331 -4.19 2.73 8.56
N THR A 332 -5.46 3.04 8.83
CA THR A 332 -6.56 2.08 8.64
C THR A 332 -6.84 1.86 7.16
N ILE A 333 -7.02 0.60 6.79
CA ILE A 333 -7.42 0.19 5.45
C ILE A 333 -8.91 -0.13 5.52
N ASP A 334 -9.74 0.79 5.03
CA ASP A 334 -11.20 0.64 4.94
C ASP A 334 -11.63 -0.26 3.77
N ASN A 335 -10.79 -0.32 2.73
CA ASN A 335 -11.07 -1.03 1.49
C ASN A 335 -9.76 -1.41 0.78
N ILE A 336 -9.60 -2.67 0.40
CA ILE A 336 -8.42 -3.15 -0.34
C ILE A 336 -8.14 -2.36 -1.64
N SER A 337 -9.18 -1.82 -2.28
CA SER A 337 -9.03 -0.98 -3.48
C SER A 337 -8.30 0.35 -3.20
N SER A 338 -8.39 0.91 -1.98
CA SER A 338 -7.70 2.17 -1.65
C SER A 338 -6.18 1.96 -1.57
N VAL A 339 -5.76 0.81 -1.04
CA VAL A 339 -4.36 0.40 -0.95
C VAL A 339 -3.77 0.10 -2.32
N THR A 340 -4.48 -0.69 -3.14
CA THR A 340 -4.00 -1.02 -4.51
C THR A 340 -3.85 0.22 -5.40
N ARG A 341 -4.70 1.25 -5.24
CA ARG A 341 -4.52 2.55 -5.91
C ARG A 341 -3.19 3.24 -5.54
N ARG A 342 -2.71 3.11 -4.30
CA ARG A 342 -1.42 3.69 -3.90
C ARG A 342 -0.23 2.97 -4.55
N ALA A 343 -0.32 1.66 -4.77
CA ALA A 343 0.67 0.91 -5.54
C ALA A 343 0.77 1.38 -7.01
N PHE A 344 -0.34 1.88 -7.59
CA PHE A 344 -0.33 2.47 -8.93
C PHE A 344 0.56 3.71 -9.03
N ALA A 345 0.54 4.56 -8.00
CA ALA A 345 1.35 5.78 -7.99
C ALA A 345 2.83 5.43 -8.05
N ILE A 346 3.27 4.44 -7.27
CA ILE A 346 4.63 3.90 -7.33
C ILE A 346 4.94 3.39 -8.76
N ALA A 347 4.05 2.57 -9.33
CA ALA A 347 4.24 2.03 -10.68
C ALA A 347 4.38 3.14 -11.75
N ARG A 348 3.54 4.18 -11.69
CA ARG A 348 3.56 5.33 -12.60
C ARG A 348 4.86 6.15 -12.47
N ASP A 349 5.28 6.39 -11.24
CA ASP A 349 6.48 7.18 -10.96
C ASP A 349 7.74 6.43 -11.40
N GLU A 350 7.83 5.12 -11.12
CA GLU A 350 8.93 4.27 -11.57
C GLU A 350 8.95 4.07 -13.10
N ALA A 351 7.78 3.98 -13.72
CA ALA A 351 7.66 3.90 -15.17
C ALA A 351 8.19 5.16 -15.88
N ALA A 352 8.27 6.31 -15.18
CA ALA A 352 8.81 7.55 -15.74
C ALA A 352 10.29 7.46 -16.15
N ALA A 353 11.01 6.47 -15.64
CA ALA A 353 12.38 6.21 -16.04
C ALA A 353 12.53 5.55 -17.41
N VAL A 354 11.46 4.94 -17.94
CA VAL A 354 11.46 4.33 -19.27
C VAL A 354 10.52 5.10 -20.19
N TYR A 355 9.34 5.45 -19.69
CA TYR A 355 8.31 6.23 -20.38
C TYR A 355 8.21 7.62 -19.74
N PRO A 356 9.09 8.57 -20.03
CA PRO A 356 9.14 9.88 -19.38
C PRO A 356 7.94 10.78 -19.69
N SER A 357 7.51 11.61 -18.74
CA SER A 357 6.43 12.59 -18.99
C SER A 357 6.86 13.74 -19.92
N SER A 358 8.17 13.97 -20.08
CA SER A 358 8.75 15.00 -20.93
C SER A 358 9.62 14.38 -22.02
N PRO A 359 9.62 14.91 -23.25
CA PRO A 359 10.46 14.42 -24.35
C PRO A 359 11.97 14.58 -24.09
N ARG A 360 12.37 15.32 -23.05
CA ARG A 360 13.76 15.68 -22.76
C ARG A 360 14.46 14.77 -21.73
N SER A 361 13.75 13.81 -21.15
CA SER A 361 14.34 12.84 -20.21
C SER A 361 14.29 11.43 -20.78
N ALA A 362 15.24 10.57 -20.40
CA ALA A 362 15.16 9.10 -20.44
C ALA A 362 14.69 8.36 -21.73
N LEU A 363 14.60 9.02 -22.90
CA LEU A 363 14.18 8.34 -24.14
C LEU A 363 15.16 7.25 -24.62
N ALA A 364 16.41 7.29 -24.15
CA ALA A 364 17.38 6.26 -24.49
C ALA A 364 16.95 4.87 -23.99
N ALA A 365 16.31 4.79 -22.81
CA ALA A 365 15.84 3.54 -22.22
C ALA A 365 14.72 2.86 -23.02
N VAL A 366 13.78 3.64 -23.57
CA VAL A 366 12.70 3.09 -24.41
C VAL A 366 13.17 2.74 -25.83
N THR A 367 14.24 3.37 -26.30
CA THR A 367 14.76 3.18 -27.66
C THR A 367 15.95 2.23 -27.74
N GLY A 368 16.57 1.88 -26.62
CA GLY A 368 17.79 1.07 -26.57
C GLY A 368 19.01 1.78 -27.15
N THR A 369 19.07 3.11 -27.09
CA THR A 369 20.14 3.93 -27.70
C THR A 369 21.10 4.53 -26.69
N GLU A 370 21.22 3.98 -25.48
CA GLU A 370 22.05 4.48 -24.39
C GLU A 370 23.54 4.53 -24.76
N GLN A 371 23.98 3.63 -25.64
CA GLN A 371 25.38 3.51 -26.10
C GLN A 371 25.63 4.27 -27.43
N GLY A 372 24.64 4.98 -27.97
CA GLY A 372 24.70 5.68 -29.26
C GLY A 372 24.90 7.20 -29.12
N PRO A 373 25.10 7.92 -30.24
CA PRO A 373 25.04 9.38 -30.23
C PRO A 373 23.64 9.86 -29.79
N PRO A 374 23.55 11.00 -29.09
CA PRO A 374 22.26 11.50 -28.63
C PRO A 374 21.34 11.82 -29.81
N LEU A 375 20.06 11.47 -29.67
CA LEU A 375 19.03 11.84 -30.63
C LEU A 375 18.85 13.36 -30.63
N ASP A 376 18.68 13.95 -31.81
CA ASP A 376 18.39 15.37 -31.92
C ASP A 376 17.02 15.71 -31.32
N THR A 377 16.84 16.98 -30.96
CA THR A 377 15.64 17.53 -30.33
C THR A 377 14.34 17.19 -31.06
N SER A 378 14.33 17.30 -32.39
CA SER A 378 13.13 17.01 -33.19
C SER A 378 12.80 15.53 -33.21
N THR A 379 13.82 14.67 -33.25
CA THR A 379 13.64 13.21 -33.17
C THR A 379 13.14 12.79 -31.79
N GLN A 380 13.66 13.37 -30.71
CA GLN A 380 13.16 13.13 -29.35
C GLN A 380 11.68 13.49 -29.22
N ASP A 381 11.26 14.66 -29.72
CA ASP A 381 9.87 15.12 -29.62
C ASP A 381 8.92 14.18 -30.38
N ARG A 382 9.28 13.77 -31.60
CA ARG A 382 8.47 12.83 -32.40
C ARG A 382 8.37 11.45 -31.74
N LEU A 383 9.48 10.93 -31.22
CA LEU A 383 9.47 9.63 -30.52
C LEU A 383 8.62 9.69 -29.26
N HIS A 384 8.70 10.78 -28.50
CA HIS A 384 7.86 10.97 -27.33
C HIS A 384 6.38 10.94 -27.71
N GLU A 385 5.97 11.71 -28.71
CA GLU A 385 4.58 11.76 -29.21
C GLU A 385 4.10 10.41 -29.75
N SER A 386 4.93 9.69 -30.52
CA SER A 386 4.51 8.47 -31.21
C SER A 386 4.66 7.17 -30.40
N LEU A 387 5.53 7.15 -29.39
CA LEU A 387 5.92 5.94 -28.66
C LEU A 387 5.62 6.05 -27.16
N VAL A 388 5.90 7.19 -26.55
CA VAL A 388 5.79 7.37 -25.09
C VAL A 388 4.41 7.83 -24.67
N GLN A 389 3.91 8.90 -25.28
CA GLN A 389 2.60 9.48 -25.00
C GLN A 389 1.45 8.45 -25.10
N PRO A 390 1.41 7.54 -26.10
CA PRO A 390 0.34 6.55 -26.21
C PRO A 390 0.27 5.59 -25.01
N VAL A 391 1.43 5.18 -24.48
CA VAL A 391 1.50 4.33 -23.27
C VAL A 391 1.09 5.15 -22.04
N ARG A 392 1.56 6.39 -21.95
CA ARG A 392 1.20 7.35 -20.88
C ARG A 392 -0.29 7.65 -20.81
N MET A 393 -1.01 7.69 -21.93
CA MET A 393 -2.46 7.90 -21.95
C MET A 393 -3.24 6.94 -21.05
N LEU A 394 -2.81 5.68 -20.95
CA LEU A 394 -3.40 4.69 -20.05
C LEU A 394 -2.75 4.70 -18.67
N LEU A 395 -1.41 4.81 -18.62
CA LEU A 395 -0.66 4.77 -17.37
C LEU A 395 -0.97 5.96 -16.44
N ASP A 396 -1.28 7.12 -17.00
CA ASP A 396 -1.62 8.32 -16.22
C ASP A 396 -3.13 8.38 -15.89
N ALA A 397 -3.94 7.47 -16.43
CA ALA A 397 -5.35 7.34 -16.10
C ALA A 397 -5.53 6.42 -14.86
N PRO A 398 -6.36 6.80 -13.87
CA PRO A 398 -6.53 6.00 -12.66
C PRO A 398 -7.00 4.57 -12.98
N GLY A 399 -6.28 3.59 -12.44
CA GLY A 399 -6.57 2.16 -12.57
C GLY A 399 -6.76 1.48 -11.21
N ARG A 400 -7.23 0.23 -11.23
CA ARG A 400 -7.39 -0.58 -10.00
C ARG A 400 -6.06 -1.12 -9.45
N ALA A 401 -5.07 -1.28 -10.32
CA ALA A 401 -3.65 -1.43 -9.98
C ALA A 401 -3.28 -2.48 -8.92
N TRP A 402 -4.03 -3.58 -8.86
CA TRP A 402 -3.73 -4.68 -7.93
C TRP A 402 -2.50 -5.50 -8.33
N ARG A 403 -2.08 -5.47 -9.60
CA ARG A 403 -0.89 -6.18 -10.10
C ARG A 403 0.43 -5.60 -9.54
N PRO A 404 0.64 -4.26 -9.54
CA PRO A 404 1.74 -3.64 -8.79
C PRO A 404 1.77 -4.06 -7.33
N TYR A 405 0.61 -4.09 -6.69
CA TYR A 405 0.48 -4.47 -5.29
C TYR A 405 0.93 -5.91 -5.02
N THR A 406 0.65 -6.84 -5.93
CA THR A 406 1.10 -8.24 -5.84
C THR A 406 2.62 -8.35 -5.72
N ALA A 407 3.38 -7.70 -6.61
CA ALA A 407 4.83 -7.82 -6.61
C ALA A 407 5.45 -7.31 -5.30
N LEU A 408 5.03 -6.12 -4.85
CA LEU A 408 5.54 -5.52 -3.62
C LEU A 408 5.13 -6.31 -2.36
N SER A 409 3.90 -6.81 -2.32
CA SER A 409 3.40 -7.58 -1.18
C SER A 409 4.09 -8.93 -1.04
N VAL A 410 4.43 -9.59 -2.16
CA VAL A 410 5.12 -10.89 -2.13
C VAL A 410 6.57 -10.74 -1.65
N LEU A 411 7.26 -9.65 -2.00
CA LEU A 411 8.58 -9.34 -1.43
C LEU A 411 8.49 -9.22 0.11
N CYS A 412 7.53 -8.43 0.60
CA CYS A 412 7.32 -8.25 2.03
C CYS A 412 6.89 -9.53 2.74
N LEU A 413 6.06 -10.35 2.10
CA LEU A 413 5.61 -11.65 2.63
C LEU A 413 6.77 -12.56 3.00
N PHE A 414 7.82 -12.57 2.18
CA PHE A 414 9.03 -13.35 2.39
C PHE A 414 10.16 -12.56 3.09
N GLY A 415 9.85 -11.38 3.63
CA GLY A 415 10.77 -10.60 4.45
C GLY A 415 11.80 -9.77 3.69
N ALA A 416 11.69 -9.66 2.36
CA ALA A 416 12.54 -8.77 1.57
C ALA A 416 12.06 -7.32 1.66
N ASP A 417 13.01 -6.37 1.67
CA ASP A 417 12.68 -4.95 1.59
C ASP A 417 12.22 -4.59 0.16
N PRO A 418 10.99 -4.09 -0.04
CA PRO A 418 10.50 -3.79 -1.38
C PRO A 418 11.03 -2.48 -1.98
N GLU A 419 11.66 -1.58 -1.21
CA GLU A 419 12.10 -0.26 -1.74
C GLU A 419 13.07 -0.36 -2.92
N PRO A 420 14.11 -1.22 -2.90
CA PRO A 420 15.00 -1.36 -4.05
C PRO A 420 14.30 -2.01 -5.28
N TYR A 421 13.14 -2.64 -5.07
CA TYR A 421 12.39 -3.38 -6.09
C TYR A 421 11.15 -2.64 -6.58
N ARG A 422 10.98 -1.35 -6.25
CA ARG A 422 9.91 -0.51 -6.80
C ARG A 422 9.76 -0.59 -8.33
N PRO A 423 10.83 -0.72 -9.15
CA PRO A 423 10.68 -0.91 -10.60
C PRO A 423 9.83 -2.13 -11.00
N LEU A 424 9.67 -3.14 -10.14
CA LEU A 424 8.75 -4.25 -10.39
C LEU A 424 7.28 -3.78 -10.45
N ALA A 425 6.89 -2.78 -9.65
CA ALA A 425 5.55 -2.20 -9.73
C ALA A 425 5.29 -1.64 -11.14
N ALA A 426 6.24 -0.86 -11.68
CA ALA A 426 6.19 -0.36 -13.06
C ALA A 426 6.17 -1.48 -14.10
N LEU A 427 6.99 -2.52 -13.91
CA LEU A 427 7.07 -3.66 -14.82
C LEU A 427 5.69 -4.30 -14.97
N THR A 428 5.03 -4.61 -13.85
CA THR A 428 3.71 -5.24 -13.89
C THR A 428 2.65 -4.39 -14.58
N GLU A 429 2.63 -3.08 -14.30
CA GLU A 429 1.64 -2.17 -14.87
C GLU A 429 1.90 -1.86 -16.34
N LEU A 430 3.16 -1.75 -16.76
CA LEU A 430 3.51 -1.52 -18.17
C LEU A 430 3.22 -2.75 -19.03
N LEU A 431 3.47 -3.96 -18.54
CA LEU A 431 3.07 -5.18 -19.25
C LEU A 431 1.55 -5.28 -19.40
N HIS A 432 0.80 -4.90 -18.36
CA HIS A 432 -0.66 -4.83 -18.45
C HIS A 432 -1.13 -3.73 -19.41
N THR A 433 -0.56 -2.53 -19.31
CA THR A 433 -0.88 -1.39 -20.18
C THR A 433 -0.62 -1.74 -21.65
N ALA A 434 0.51 -2.38 -21.96
CA ALA A 434 0.82 -2.90 -23.28
C ALA A 434 -0.28 -3.83 -23.80
N SER A 435 -0.73 -4.78 -22.97
CA SER A 435 -1.81 -5.71 -23.32
C SER A 435 -3.13 -4.98 -23.59
N LEU A 436 -3.49 -3.97 -22.79
CA LEU A 436 -4.74 -3.21 -22.95
C LEU A 436 -4.78 -2.44 -24.27
N ILE A 437 -3.67 -1.82 -24.67
CA ILE A 437 -3.59 -1.08 -25.94
C ILE A 437 -3.86 -2.00 -27.12
N ILE A 438 -3.28 -3.20 -27.11
CA ILE A 438 -3.46 -4.19 -28.18
C ILE A 438 -4.85 -4.83 -28.12
N ASP A 439 -5.35 -5.15 -26.93
CA ASP A 439 -6.70 -5.69 -26.69
C ASP A 439 -7.79 -4.73 -27.16
N ASP A 440 -7.66 -3.42 -26.86
CA ASP A 440 -8.58 -2.37 -27.34
C ASP A 440 -8.71 -2.37 -28.88
N ILE A 441 -7.61 -2.58 -29.59
CA ILE A 441 -7.60 -2.64 -31.06
C ILE A 441 -8.31 -3.91 -31.56
N GLN A 442 -8.06 -5.03 -30.89
CA GLN A 442 -8.60 -6.33 -31.28
C GLN A 442 -10.12 -6.41 -31.04
N ASP A 443 -10.58 -5.80 -29.95
CA ASP A 443 -11.99 -5.73 -29.59
C ASP A 443 -12.74 -4.58 -30.29
N GLY A 444 -12.02 -3.60 -30.87
CA GLY A 444 -12.61 -2.41 -31.48
C GLY A 444 -13.25 -1.48 -30.45
N SER A 445 -12.69 -1.44 -29.24
CA SER A 445 -13.23 -0.71 -28.10
C SER A 445 -13.08 0.81 -28.32
N PRO A 446 -14.17 1.59 -28.25
CA PRO A 446 -14.09 3.04 -28.43
C PRO A 446 -13.59 3.77 -27.18
N LEU A 447 -13.79 3.18 -25.99
CA LEU A 447 -13.50 3.80 -24.70
C LEU A 447 -12.77 2.82 -23.76
N ARG A 448 -11.80 3.35 -23.00
CA ARG A 448 -11.13 2.66 -21.89
C ARG A 448 -11.03 3.63 -20.71
N ARG A 449 -11.44 3.19 -19.51
CA ARG A 449 -11.44 4.02 -18.28
C ARG A 449 -12.14 5.39 -18.48
N GLY A 450 -13.22 5.42 -19.26
CA GLY A 450 -14.00 6.63 -19.56
C GLY A 450 -13.38 7.58 -20.59
N ARG A 451 -12.24 7.23 -21.21
CA ARG A 451 -11.54 8.04 -22.21
C ARG A 451 -11.46 7.30 -23.55
N ALA A 452 -11.27 8.03 -24.65
CA ALA A 452 -11.03 7.40 -25.97
C ALA A 452 -9.81 6.47 -25.91
N THR A 453 -9.91 5.30 -26.54
CA THR A 453 -8.80 4.34 -26.63
C THR A 453 -7.66 4.91 -27.47
N VAL A 454 -6.45 4.39 -27.27
CA VAL A 454 -5.24 4.89 -27.95
C VAL A 454 -5.42 4.89 -29.46
N HIS A 455 -5.95 3.80 -30.03
CA HIS A 455 -6.10 3.67 -31.48
C HIS A 455 -7.14 4.63 -32.09
N GLU A 456 -8.16 5.03 -31.32
CA GLU A 456 -9.10 6.06 -31.73
C GLU A 456 -8.45 7.46 -31.77
N VAL A 457 -7.44 7.71 -30.91
CA VAL A 457 -6.76 9.01 -30.84
C VAL A 457 -5.64 9.14 -31.87
N ILE A 458 -4.77 8.13 -32.01
CA ILE A 458 -3.54 8.21 -32.83
C ILE A 458 -3.55 7.29 -34.05
N GLY A 459 -4.62 6.52 -34.24
CA GLY A 459 -4.73 5.53 -35.30
C GLY A 459 -4.08 4.18 -34.96
N THR A 460 -4.63 3.12 -35.56
CA THR A 460 -4.22 1.73 -35.32
C THR A 460 -2.72 1.46 -35.54
N PRO A 461 -2.05 1.93 -36.62
CA PRO A 461 -0.64 1.59 -36.84
C PRO A 461 0.29 2.11 -35.74
N ALA A 462 0.05 3.34 -35.26
CA ALA A 462 0.84 3.94 -34.19
C ALA A 462 0.55 3.26 -32.84
N ALA A 463 -0.72 2.95 -32.56
CA ALA A 463 -1.11 2.24 -31.35
C ALA A 463 -0.51 0.83 -31.26
N ILE A 464 -0.47 0.08 -32.36
CA ILE A 464 0.22 -1.23 -32.41
C ILE A 464 1.70 -1.06 -32.08
N THR A 465 2.36 -0.08 -32.68
CA THR A 465 3.80 0.17 -32.47
C THR A 465 4.09 0.50 -31.01
N ALA A 466 3.32 1.42 -30.41
CA ALA A 466 3.49 1.80 -29.02
C ALA A 466 3.16 0.66 -28.03
N GLY A 467 2.05 -0.04 -28.24
CA GLY A 467 1.63 -1.17 -27.40
C GLY A 467 2.63 -2.32 -27.44
N THR A 468 3.15 -2.66 -28.62
CA THR A 468 4.16 -3.72 -28.77
C THR A 468 5.51 -3.35 -28.17
N ALA A 469 5.95 -2.09 -28.32
CA ALA A 469 7.17 -1.61 -27.70
C ALA A 469 7.12 -1.67 -26.16
N ALA A 470 5.95 -1.38 -25.57
CA ALA A 470 5.75 -1.43 -24.12
C ALA A 470 5.98 -2.82 -23.51
N PHE A 471 5.83 -3.91 -24.27
CA PHE A 471 6.21 -5.24 -23.79
C PHE A 471 7.70 -5.42 -23.54
N PHE A 472 8.58 -4.61 -24.15
CA PHE A 472 10.03 -4.69 -23.93
C PHE A 472 10.50 -3.87 -22.73
N ALA A 473 9.60 -3.09 -22.11
CA ALA A 473 9.92 -2.22 -20.98
C ALA A 473 10.41 -2.98 -19.73
N PHE A 474 10.14 -4.29 -19.62
CA PHE A 474 10.61 -5.08 -18.48
C PHE A 474 12.14 -5.12 -18.41
N GLU A 475 12.85 -5.10 -19.54
CA GLU A 475 14.32 -5.22 -19.56
C GLU A 475 15.01 -4.03 -18.87
N PRO A 476 14.75 -2.75 -19.26
CA PRO A 476 15.38 -1.61 -18.58
C PRO A 476 14.88 -1.44 -17.14
N LEU A 477 13.69 -1.95 -16.80
CA LEU A 477 13.20 -1.94 -15.41
C LEU A 477 13.93 -2.96 -14.53
N LEU A 478 14.22 -4.16 -15.06
CA LEU A 478 15.01 -5.17 -14.35
C LEU A 478 16.48 -4.77 -14.17
N GLN A 479 17.01 -3.86 -15.00
CA GLN A 479 18.32 -3.27 -14.76
C GLN A 479 18.35 -2.29 -13.57
N ARG A 480 17.19 -1.81 -13.12
CA ARG A 480 17.04 -0.84 -12.01
C ARG A 480 16.81 -1.48 -10.64
N ILE A 481 16.61 -2.80 -10.58
CA ILE A 481 16.50 -3.53 -9.30
C ILE A 481 17.89 -4.01 -8.85
N PRO A 482 18.09 -4.38 -7.57
CA PRO A 482 19.28 -5.09 -7.13
C PRO A 482 19.61 -6.27 -8.03
N GLN A 483 20.87 -6.34 -8.47
CA GLN A 483 21.32 -7.43 -9.31
C GLN A 483 21.69 -8.64 -8.44
N HIS A 484 21.17 -9.79 -8.83
CA HIS A 484 21.41 -11.08 -8.18
C HIS A 484 22.41 -11.93 -8.98
N ASP A 485 22.70 -13.14 -8.51
CA ASP A 485 23.52 -14.07 -9.26
C ASP A 485 22.91 -14.35 -10.66
N PRO A 486 23.74 -14.71 -11.66
CA PRO A 486 23.26 -14.88 -13.03
C PRO A 486 22.13 -15.90 -13.21
N ALA A 487 22.06 -16.95 -12.37
CA ALA A 487 21.02 -17.96 -12.49
C ALA A 487 19.67 -17.41 -12.00
N THR A 488 19.67 -16.67 -10.89
CA THR A 488 18.49 -15.96 -10.38
C THR A 488 17.96 -14.95 -11.37
N MET A 489 18.84 -14.09 -11.92
CA MET A 489 18.42 -13.11 -12.92
C MET A 489 17.89 -13.79 -14.20
N LEU A 490 18.56 -14.84 -14.70
CA LEU A 490 18.07 -15.60 -15.85
C LEU A 490 16.67 -16.17 -15.62
N ARG A 491 16.39 -16.69 -14.42
CA ARG A 491 15.07 -17.18 -14.05
C ARG A 491 14.02 -16.07 -14.06
N VAL A 492 14.34 -14.90 -13.51
CA VAL A 492 13.45 -13.71 -13.54
C VAL A 492 13.11 -13.32 -14.99
N TYR A 493 14.09 -13.26 -15.88
CA TYR A 493 13.88 -13.02 -17.31
C TYR A 493 12.98 -14.09 -17.96
N GLN A 494 13.21 -15.37 -17.66
CA GLN A 494 12.40 -16.47 -18.18
C GLN A 494 10.94 -16.40 -17.70
N LEU A 495 10.71 -15.99 -16.46
CA LEU A 495 9.37 -15.79 -15.90
C LEU A 495 8.64 -14.63 -16.59
N CYS A 496 9.32 -13.51 -16.83
CA CYS A 496 8.75 -12.39 -17.60
C CYS A 496 8.35 -12.83 -19.02
N LEU A 497 9.24 -13.55 -19.71
CA LEU A 497 8.95 -14.09 -21.04
C LEU A 497 7.83 -15.15 -21.03
N ARG A 498 7.72 -15.95 -19.97
CA ARG A 498 6.62 -16.90 -19.79
C ARG A 498 5.29 -16.17 -19.60
N ALA A 499 5.25 -15.10 -18.81
CA ALA A 499 4.07 -14.27 -18.63
C ALA A 499 3.57 -13.74 -19.98
N LEU A 500 4.47 -13.18 -20.79
CA LEU A 500 4.15 -12.66 -22.13
C LEU A 500 3.61 -13.76 -23.05
N ARG A 501 4.30 -14.92 -23.14
CA ARG A 501 3.83 -16.03 -23.98
C ARG A 501 2.46 -16.55 -23.57
N ALA A 502 2.24 -16.71 -22.26
CA ALA A 502 0.97 -17.19 -21.75
C ALA A 502 -0.16 -16.19 -22.00
N GLY A 503 0.06 -14.91 -21.72
CA GLY A 503 -0.92 -13.84 -21.96
C GLY A 503 -1.36 -13.79 -23.43
N HIS A 504 -0.41 -13.86 -24.37
CA HIS A 504 -0.71 -13.89 -25.80
C HIS A 504 -1.41 -15.19 -26.24
N ALA A 505 -1.06 -16.35 -25.66
CA ALA A 505 -1.76 -17.60 -25.92
C ALA A 505 -3.21 -17.54 -25.42
N GLY A 506 -3.44 -16.95 -24.24
CA GLY A 506 -4.78 -16.69 -23.72
C GLY A 506 -5.57 -15.75 -24.61
N GLN A 507 -4.97 -14.65 -25.08
CA GLN A 507 -5.61 -13.74 -26.02
C GLN A 507 -5.98 -14.43 -27.34
N ALA A 508 -5.12 -15.31 -27.85
CA ALA A 508 -5.41 -16.08 -29.05
C ALA A 508 -6.63 -17.00 -28.87
N LEU A 509 -6.76 -17.64 -27.70
CA LEU A 509 -7.94 -18.45 -27.37
C LEU A 509 -9.21 -17.60 -27.27
N ASP A 510 -9.12 -16.44 -26.62
CA ASP A 510 -10.24 -15.49 -26.49
C ASP A 510 -10.76 -15.04 -27.87
N LEU A 511 -9.85 -14.66 -28.78
CA LEU A 511 -10.17 -14.29 -30.16
C LEU A 511 -10.70 -15.45 -31.01
N SER A 512 -10.22 -16.67 -30.76
CA SER A 512 -10.75 -17.86 -31.45
C SER A 512 -12.20 -18.19 -31.07
N SER A 513 -12.70 -17.55 -30.01
CA SER A 513 -14.05 -17.64 -29.45
C SER A 513 -14.46 -19.04 -28.97
N HIS A 514 -15.38 -19.09 -28.01
CA HIS A 514 -15.93 -20.35 -27.49
C HIS A 514 -17.21 -20.80 -28.22
N GLN A 515 -17.46 -20.29 -29.43
CA GLN A 515 -18.76 -20.45 -30.11
C GLN A 515 -19.10 -21.90 -30.44
N ALA A 516 -18.13 -22.72 -30.88
CA ALA A 516 -18.40 -24.13 -31.19
C ALA A 516 -18.79 -24.94 -29.94
N ALA A 517 -18.06 -24.75 -28.83
CA ALA A 517 -18.38 -25.36 -27.54
C ALA A 517 -19.71 -24.83 -26.98
N PHE A 518 -20.00 -23.54 -27.20
CA PHE A 518 -21.27 -22.92 -26.81
C PHE A 518 -22.47 -23.49 -27.58
N ASP A 519 -22.38 -23.62 -28.90
CA ASP A 519 -23.47 -24.19 -29.72
C ASP A 519 -23.75 -25.66 -29.34
N HIS A 520 -22.70 -26.42 -29.05
CA HIS A 520 -22.83 -27.77 -28.51
C HIS A 520 -23.57 -27.75 -27.16
N ALA A 521 -23.12 -26.92 -26.21
CA ALA A 521 -23.70 -26.83 -24.88
C ALA A 521 -25.16 -26.33 -24.91
N VAL A 522 -25.51 -25.39 -25.79
CA VAL A 522 -26.89 -24.93 -26.02
C VAL A 522 -27.79 -26.09 -26.49
N THR A 523 -27.26 -26.94 -27.37
CA THR A 523 -28.00 -28.08 -27.93
C THR A 523 -28.19 -29.19 -26.90
N THR A 524 -27.13 -29.57 -26.20
CA THR A 524 -27.10 -30.75 -25.31
C THR A 524 -27.46 -30.44 -23.86
N GLY A 525 -27.29 -29.20 -23.42
CA GLY A 525 -27.33 -28.80 -22.00
C GLY A 525 -26.05 -29.13 -21.22
N ASP A 526 -25.04 -29.75 -21.85
CA ASP A 526 -23.76 -30.06 -21.20
C ASP A 526 -22.76 -28.92 -21.40
N ASN A 527 -22.46 -28.19 -20.32
CA ASN A 527 -21.57 -27.03 -20.33
C ASN A 527 -20.13 -27.35 -19.90
N ARG A 528 -19.76 -28.61 -19.61
CA ARG A 528 -18.46 -28.95 -19.01
C ARG A 528 -17.27 -28.56 -19.88
N GLN A 529 -17.33 -28.85 -21.19
CA GLN A 529 -16.26 -28.48 -22.12
C GLN A 529 -16.16 -26.96 -22.25
N LEU A 530 -17.30 -26.26 -22.36
CA LEU A 530 -17.34 -24.81 -22.46
C LEU A 530 -16.70 -24.14 -21.22
N LEU A 531 -17.04 -24.60 -20.01
CA LEU A 531 -16.43 -24.12 -18.78
C LEU A 531 -14.91 -24.39 -18.73
N ALA A 532 -14.46 -25.55 -19.20
CA ALA A 532 -13.04 -25.89 -19.26
C ALA A 532 -12.27 -24.98 -20.25
N ASP A 533 -12.87 -24.68 -21.40
CA ASP A 533 -12.28 -23.80 -22.41
C ASP A 533 -12.16 -22.35 -21.91
N ILE A 534 -13.23 -21.81 -21.29
CA ILE A 534 -13.23 -20.46 -20.70
C ILE A 534 -12.21 -20.38 -19.57
N ARG A 535 -12.17 -21.37 -18.66
CA ARG A 535 -11.17 -21.41 -17.58
C ARG A 535 -9.74 -21.46 -18.11
N THR A 536 -9.49 -22.21 -19.17
CA THR A 536 -8.17 -22.27 -19.80
C THR A 536 -7.78 -20.91 -20.39
N THR A 537 -8.73 -20.21 -20.99
CA THR A 537 -8.54 -18.85 -21.50
C THR A 537 -8.22 -17.87 -20.37
N HIS A 538 -9.04 -17.82 -19.31
CA HIS A 538 -8.80 -16.97 -18.13
C HIS A 538 -7.47 -17.26 -17.46
N ARG A 539 -7.12 -18.55 -17.33
CA ARG A 539 -5.84 -19.01 -16.81
C ARG A 539 -4.67 -18.50 -17.64
N LEU A 540 -4.70 -18.63 -18.97
CA LEU A 540 -3.57 -18.19 -19.80
C LEU A 540 -3.52 -16.67 -19.97
N LYS A 541 -4.68 -16.01 -20.16
CA LYS A 541 -4.78 -14.57 -20.42
C LYS A 541 -4.41 -13.74 -19.18
N SER A 542 -4.79 -14.19 -17.98
CA SER A 542 -4.61 -13.45 -16.73
C SER A 542 -3.90 -14.24 -15.63
N GLY A 543 -4.31 -15.48 -15.36
CA GLY A 543 -3.77 -16.29 -14.26
C GLY A 543 -2.25 -16.49 -14.32
N VAL A 544 -1.74 -17.07 -15.41
CA VAL A 544 -0.31 -17.38 -15.58
C VAL A 544 0.55 -16.11 -15.59
N PRO A 545 0.17 -15.00 -16.24
CA PRO A 545 0.89 -13.73 -16.11
C PRO A 545 1.04 -13.27 -14.65
N VAL A 546 -0.03 -13.30 -13.86
CA VAL A 546 -0.03 -12.87 -12.46
C VAL A 546 0.79 -13.82 -11.59
N ARG A 547 0.67 -15.13 -11.84
CA ARG A 547 1.55 -16.15 -11.26
C ARG A 547 3.02 -15.83 -11.50
N CYS A 548 3.41 -15.54 -12.74
CA CYS A 548 4.81 -15.29 -13.07
C CYS A 548 5.33 -14.04 -12.35
N ILE A 549 4.50 -13.01 -12.16
CA ILE A 549 4.84 -11.82 -11.37
C ILE A 549 5.08 -12.19 -9.90
N ALA A 550 4.20 -12.99 -9.30
CA ALA A 550 4.37 -13.46 -7.93
C ALA A 550 5.62 -14.35 -7.78
N GLU A 551 5.90 -15.23 -8.74
CA GLU A 551 7.10 -16.06 -8.78
C GLU A 551 8.37 -15.20 -8.93
N VAL A 552 8.36 -14.12 -9.72
CA VAL A 552 9.49 -13.17 -9.81
C VAL A 552 9.78 -12.55 -8.44
N ALA A 553 8.76 -12.02 -7.77
CA ALA A 553 8.92 -11.42 -6.45
C ALA A 553 9.41 -12.44 -5.40
N ALA A 554 8.87 -13.66 -5.41
CA ALA A 554 9.28 -14.71 -4.49
C ALA A 554 10.73 -15.17 -4.72
N VAL A 555 11.15 -15.28 -5.99
CA VAL A 555 12.55 -15.58 -6.36
C VAL A 555 13.50 -14.49 -5.87
N LEU A 556 13.13 -13.21 -6.04
CA LEU A 556 13.94 -12.07 -5.59
C LEU A 556 13.97 -11.89 -4.07
N ALA A 557 13.04 -12.54 -3.36
CA ALA A 557 12.97 -12.58 -1.90
C ALA A 557 13.55 -13.87 -1.30
N ASP A 558 14.29 -14.66 -2.09
CA ASP A 558 14.93 -15.91 -1.65
C ASP A 558 13.95 -16.95 -1.06
N ALA A 559 12.69 -16.94 -1.49
CA ALA A 559 11.71 -17.95 -1.09
C ALA A 559 12.12 -19.34 -1.62
N ASP A 560 11.79 -20.40 -0.87
CA ASP A 560 12.10 -21.75 -1.32
C ASP A 560 11.19 -22.21 -2.48
N GLU A 561 11.58 -23.30 -3.15
CA GLU A 561 10.85 -23.82 -4.31
C GLU A 561 9.40 -24.25 -4.02
N ALA A 562 9.10 -24.69 -2.79
CA ALA A 562 7.73 -25.04 -2.40
C ALA A 562 6.90 -23.76 -2.20
N GLN A 563 7.47 -22.75 -1.54
CA GLN A 563 6.88 -21.43 -1.37
C GLN A 563 6.63 -20.72 -2.70
N ILE A 564 7.62 -20.70 -3.60
CA ILE A 564 7.51 -20.11 -4.95
C ILE A 564 6.35 -20.76 -5.74
N ARG A 565 6.25 -22.09 -5.70
CA ARG A 565 5.14 -22.79 -6.37
C ARG A 565 3.79 -22.48 -5.74
N ALA A 566 3.69 -22.53 -4.41
CA ALA A 566 2.44 -22.30 -3.70
C ALA A 566 1.92 -20.88 -3.91
N VAL A 567 2.79 -19.86 -3.81
CA VAL A 567 2.41 -18.46 -4.05
C VAL A 567 2.05 -18.25 -5.52
N GLY A 568 2.77 -18.91 -6.44
CA GLY A 568 2.45 -18.92 -7.87
C GLY A 568 1.07 -19.51 -8.17
N ASP A 569 0.73 -20.67 -7.59
CA ASP A 569 -0.57 -21.34 -7.75
C ASP A 569 -1.71 -20.49 -7.18
N TYR A 570 -1.48 -19.85 -6.03
CA TYR A 570 -2.44 -18.92 -5.43
C TYR A 570 -2.72 -17.73 -6.34
N PHE A 571 -1.69 -17.04 -6.82
CA PHE A 571 -1.85 -15.87 -7.68
C PHE A 571 -2.33 -16.21 -9.09
N GLU A 572 -2.07 -17.43 -9.58
CA GLU A 572 -2.74 -17.96 -10.78
C GLU A 572 -4.26 -18.01 -10.58
N THR A 573 -4.69 -18.50 -9.41
CA THR A 573 -6.10 -18.57 -9.02
C THR A 573 -6.71 -17.18 -8.86
N VAL A 574 -6.00 -16.24 -8.22
CA VAL A 574 -6.41 -14.83 -8.12
C VAL A 574 -6.67 -14.25 -9.51
N GLY A 575 -5.76 -14.45 -10.46
CA GLY A 575 -5.92 -13.94 -11.82
C GLY A 575 -7.10 -14.55 -12.59
N ILE A 576 -7.43 -15.83 -12.35
CA ILE A 576 -8.61 -16.49 -12.94
C ILE A 576 -9.89 -15.95 -12.31
N VAL A 577 -9.93 -15.89 -10.98
CA VAL A 577 -11.07 -15.42 -10.21
C VAL A 577 -11.39 -13.97 -10.57
N TYR A 578 -10.36 -13.13 -10.71
CA TYR A 578 -10.55 -11.74 -11.14
C TYR A 578 -11.26 -11.64 -12.49
N GLN A 579 -10.92 -12.50 -13.46
CA GLN A 579 -11.62 -12.53 -14.76
C GLN A 579 -13.08 -12.96 -14.62
N ILE A 580 -13.36 -13.98 -13.81
CA ILE A 580 -14.75 -14.44 -13.58
C ILE A 580 -15.58 -13.33 -12.93
N SER A 581 -15.02 -12.64 -11.93
CA SER A 581 -15.71 -11.55 -11.26
C SER A 581 -15.85 -10.30 -12.13
N ASP A 582 -14.94 -10.08 -13.09
CA ASP A 582 -15.09 -9.07 -14.14
C ASP A 582 -16.21 -9.41 -15.11
N ASP A 583 -16.29 -10.67 -15.58
CA ASP A 583 -17.40 -11.16 -16.43
C ASP A 583 -18.77 -10.96 -15.75
N VAL A 584 -18.84 -11.15 -14.43
CA VAL A 584 -20.06 -10.92 -13.63
C VAL A 584 -20.36 -9.42 -13.52
N ALA A 585 -19.36 -8.59 -13.21
CA ALA A 585 -19.53 -7.16 -13.05
C ALA A 585 -19.90 -6.43 -14.37
N ASP A 586 -19.56 -6.99 -15.54
CA ASP A 586 -19.99 -6.46 -16.85
C ASP A 586 -21.52 -6.47 -17.00
N LEU A 587 -22.21 -7.41 -16.34
CA LEU A 587 -23.67 -7.53 -16.40
C LEU A 587 -24.40 -6.32 -15.78
N ASP A 588 -23.80 -5.66 -14.80
CA ASP A 588 -24.35 -4.44 -14.18
C ASP A 588 -24.36 -3.25 -15.14
N GLY A 589 -23.69 -3.38 -16.30
CA GLY A 589 -23.75 -2.46 -17.42
C GLY A 589 -25.04 -2.53 -18.26
N VAL A 590 -25.98 -3.43 -17.93
CA VAL A 590 -27.26 -3.52 -18.63
C VAL A 590 -28.37 -2.81 -17.86
N SER A 591 -28.88 -1.71 -18.41
CA SER A 591 -30.07 -1.04 -17.88
C SER A 591 -31.31 -1.87 -18.23
N THR A 592 -31.92 -2.53 -17.24
CA THR A 592 -33.13 -3.33 -17.45
C THR A 592 -34.34 -2.44 -17.81
N ALA A 593 -35.39 -3.03 -18.38
CA ALA A 593 -36.64 -2.29 -18.66
C ALA A 593 -37.26 -1.68 -17.38
N GLN A 594 -37.01 -2.29 -16.22
CA GLN A 594 -37.44 -1.81 -14.91
C GLN A 594 -36.55 -0.65 -14.41
N ASP A 595 -35.23 -0.71 -14.62
CA ASP A 595 -34.30 0.36 -14.27
C ASP A 595 -34.57 1.64 -15.07
N ARG A 596 -34.86 1.50 -16.38
CA ARG A 596 -35.26 2.64 -17.22
C ARG A 596 -36.56 3.28 -16.76
N ARG A 597 -37.52 2.49 -16.27
CA ARG A 597 -38.78 2.99 -15.68
C ARG A 597 -38.55 3.74 -14.36
N GLN A 598 -37.45 3.44 -13.65
CA GLN A 598 -37.04 4.10 -12.41
C GLN A 598 -36.01 5.23 -12.64
N GLY A 599 -35.72 5.59 -13.90
CA GLY A 599 -34.74 6.63 -14.24
C GLY A 599 -33.28 6.24 -14.00
N ARG A 600 -32.98 4.95 -13.81
CA ARG A 600 -31.61 4.44 -13.63
C ARG A 600 -30.99 4.09 -14.98
N THR A 601 -29.98 4.84 -15.40
CA THR A 601 -29.15 4.50 -16.55
C THR A 601 -28.03 3.54 -16.14
N ALA A 602 -27.67 2.62 -17.03
CA ALA A 602 -26.50 1.76 -16.83
C ALA A 602 -25.25 2.62 -16.69
N LYS A 603 -24.42 2.31 -15.69
CA LYS A 603 -23.22 3.08 -15.35
C LYS A 603 -22.01 2.72 -16.24
N ARG A 604 -22.05 1.58 -16.94
CA ARG A 604 -21.07 1.10 -17.93
C ARG A 604 -21.80 0.38 -19.09
N PRO A 605 -21.27 0.32 -20.31
CA PRO A 605 -21.81 -0.58 -21.34
C PRO A 605 -21.46 -2.03 -21.00
N ALA A 606 -22.39 -2.98 -21.17
CA ALA A 606 -22.10 -4.41 -21.08
C ALA A 606 -21.40 -4.88 -22.38
N GLU A 607 -20.11 -4.58 -22.48
CA GLU A 607 -19.32 -4.68 -23.70
C GLU A 607 -19.18 -6.12 -24.18
N ASP A 608 -19.02 -7.06 -23.25
CA ASP A 608 -18.89 -8.49 -23.59
C ASP A 608 -20.18 -9.03 -24.21
N LEU A 609 -21.33 -8.66 -23.63
CA LEU A 609 -22.64 -9.05 -24.19
C LEU A 609 -22.92 -8.36 -25.53
N LEU A 610 -22.52 -7.09 -25.69
CA LEU A 610 -22.65 -6.36 -26.96
C LEU A 610 -21.81 -7.00 -28.07
N ASN A 611 -20.61 -7.48 -27.74
CA ASN A 611 -19.72 -8.18 -28.65
C ASN A 611 -20.12 -9.66 -28.87
N GLY A 612 -21.11 -10.15 -28.12
CA GLY A 612 -21.58 -11.54 -28.18
C GLY A 612 -20.54 -12.54 -27.69
N LYS A 613 -19.68 -12.11 -26.75
CA LYS A 613 -18.69 -12.98 -26.10
C LYS A 613 -19.42 -14.03 -25.24
N VAL A 614 -18.82 -15.22 -25.17
CA VAL A 614 -19.32 -16.33 -24.36
C VAL A 614 -18.48 -16.42 -23.09
N THR A 615 -18.95 -15.76 -22.04
CA THR A 615 -18.24 -15.59 -20.77
C THR A 615 -18.63 -16.67 -19.74
N TYR A 616 -17.96 -16.67 -18.58
CA TYR A 616 -18.21 -17.67 -17.53
C TYR A 616 -19.69 -17.72 -17.06
N PRO A 617 -20.40 -16.59 -16.85
CA PRO A 617 -21.83 -16.59 -16.54
C PRO A 617 -22.70 -17.22 -17.64
N VAL A 618 -22.36 -17.04 -18.92
CA VAL A 618 -23.08 -17.64 -20.05
C VAL A 618 -23.01 -19.16 -19.99
N ALA A 619 -21.83 -19.70 -19.71
CA ALA A 619 -21.63 -21.14 -19.61
C ALA A 619 -22.44 -21.77 -18.46
N HIS A 620 -22.52 -21.12 -17.30
CA HIS A 620 -23.38 -21.59 -16.21
C HIS A 620 -24.87 -21.47 -16.54
N ALA A 621 -25.29 -20.40 -17.21
CA ALA A 621 -26.69 -20.22 -17.62
C ALA A 621 -27.17 -21.38 -18.51
N VAL A 622 -26.32 -21.84 -19.44
CA VAL A 622 -26.64 -22.97 -20.32
C VAL A 622 -27.05 -24.23 -19.55
N ALA A 623 -26.38 -24.56 -18.44
CA ALA A 623 -26.76 -25.75 -17.65
C ALA A 623 -28.03 -25.55 -16.81
N ARG A 624 -28.49 -24.31 -16.62
CA ARG A 624 -29.60 -23.93 -15.76
C ARG A 624 -30.90 -23.65 -16.51
N LEU A 625 -30.79 -23.14 -17.74
CA LEU A 625 -31.92 -22.78 -18.60
C LEU A 625 -32.52 -24.01 -19.28
N ASP A 626 -33.82 -23.95 -19.53
CA ASP A 626 -34.49 -24.92 -20.39
C ASP A 626 -34.03 -24.79 -21.86
N GLN A 627 -34.40 -25.75 -22.69
CA GLN A 627 -33.94 -25.77 -24.08
C GLN A 627 -34.36 -24.52 -24.87
N ALA A 628 -35.57 -24.00 -24.66
CA ALA A 628 -36.05 -22.83 -25.38
C ALA A 628 -35.25 -21.59 -24.99
N ASP A 629 -35.00 -21.39 -23.69
CA ASP A 629 -34.24 -20.26 -23.18
C ASP A 629 -32.74 -20.35 -23.52
N ARG A 630 -32.15 -21.55 -23.62
CA ARG A 630 -30.80 -21.72 -24.15
C ARG A 630 -30.68 -21.23 -25.59
N PHE A 631 -31.64 -21.58 -26.45
CA PHE A 631 -31.66 -21.08 -27.83
C PHE A 631 -31.89 -19.57 -27.87
N ARG A 632 -32.77 -19.03 -27.02
CA ARG A 632 -32.97 -17.57 -26.90
C ARG A 632 -31.71 -16.84 -26.47
N LEU A 633 -30.95 -17.38 -25.51
CA LEU A 633 -29.68 -16.80 -25.07
C LEU A 633 -28.67 -16.76 -26.21
N ARG A 634 -28.51 -17.88 -26.93
CA ARG A 634 -27.62 -17.96 -28.09
C ARG A 634 -28.00 -16.94 -29.16
N ASP A 635 -29.28 -16.89 -29.51
CA ASP A 635 -29.77 -16.01 -30.56
C ASP A 635 -29.61 -14.53 -30.14
N ALA A 636 -29.84 -14.21 -28.86
CA ALA A 636 -29.62 -12.87 -28.31
C ALA A 636 -28.16 -12.42 -28.39
N LEU A 637 -27.19 -13.27 -28.03
CA LEU A 637 -25.75 -12.95 -28.14
C LEU A 637 -25.30 -12.77 -29.59
N ARG A 638 -25.87 -13.55 -30.53
CA ARG A 638 -25.56 -13.44 -31.96
C ARG A 638 -26.04 -12.13 -32.60
N LEU A 639 -27.04 -11.47 -32.01
CA LEU A 639 -27.53 -10.19 -32.53
C LEU A 639 -26.48 -9.07 -32.42
N ARG A 640 -25.62 -9.10 -31.40
CA ARG A 640 -24.63 -8.04 -31.13
C ARG A 640 -25.23 -6.63 -31.14
N THR A 641 -26.37 -6.50 -30.47
CA THR A 641 -27.13 -5.24 -30.34
C THR A 641 -27.43 -4.96 -28.87
N PRO A 642 -27.71 -3.70 -28.50
CA PRO A 642 -28.16 -3.37 -27.15
C PRO A 642 -29.41 -4.14 -26.70
N ALA A 643 -30.32 -4.47 -27.63
CA ALA A 643 -31.50 -5.28 -27.34
C ALA A 643 -31.13 -6.75 -27.05
N GLY A 644 -30.24 -7.34 -27.86
CA GLY A 644 -29.71 -8.68 -27.63
C GLY A 644 -28.95 -8.79 -26.31
N ALA A 645 -28.07 -7.83 -26.02
CA ALA A 645 -27.35 -7.77 -24.75
C ALA A 645 -28.29 -7.68 -23.55
N ALA A 646 -29.35 -6.86 -23.63
CA ALA A 646 -30.34 -6.74 -22.57
C ALA A 646 -31.11 -8.05 -22.34
N GLN A 647 -31.48 -8.75 -23.42
CA GLN A 647 -32.15 -10.04 -23.33
C GLN A 647 -31.22 -11.13 -22.76
N ALA A 648 -29.95 -11.14 -23.18
CA ALA A 648 -28.96 -12.07 -22.64
C ALA A 648 -28.80 -11.87 -21.13
N ALA A 649 -28.59 -10.63 -20.67
CA ALA A 649 -28.46 -10.32 -19.25
C ALA A 649 -29.68 -10.76 -18.43
N GLU A 650 -30.91 -10.54 -18.92
CA GLU A 650 -32.13 -11.01 -18.26
C GLU A 650 -32.12 -12.54 -18.08
N LEU A 651 -31.73 -13.29 -19.10
CA LEU A 651 -31.63 -14.76 -19.05
C LEU A 651 -30.52 -15.23 -18.10
N LEU A 652 -29.38 -14.54 -18.05
CA LEU A 652 -28.31 -14.82 -17.10
C LEU A 652 -28.80 -14.61 -15.66
N THR A 653 -29.40 -13.46 -15.36
CA THR A 653 -29.98 -13.18 -14.04
C THR A 653 -31.06 -14.20 -13.66
N HIS A 654 -31.98 -14.51 -14.58
CA HIS A 654 -33.05 -15.48 -14.35
C HIS A 654 -32.53 -16.89 -14.03
N SER A 655 -31.43 -17.30 -14.68
CA SER A 655 -30.79 -18.60 -14.46
C SER A 655 -30.09 -18.74 -13.10
N GLY A 656 -29.82 -17.61 -12.43
CA GLY A 656 -28.98 -17.53 -11.23
C GLY A 656 -27.49 -17.70 -11.50
N SER A 657 -27.04 -17.61 -12.75
CA SER A 657 -25.63 -17.83 -13.09
C SER A 657 -24.64 -16.86 -12.45
N PRO A 658 -24.93 -15.54 -12.25
CA PRO A 658 -23.99 -14.64 -11.57
C PRO A 658 -23.66 -15.10 -10.15
N GLN A 659 -24.68 -15.56 -9.40
CA GLN A 659 -24.49 -16.04 -8.03
C GLN A 659 -23.62 -17.30 -7.97
N ILE A 660 -23.83 -18.25 -8.90
CA ILE A 660 -22.99 -19.44 -9.02
C ILE A 660 -21.54 -19.08 -9.33
N CYS A 661 -21.32 -18.07 -10.20
CA CYS A 661 -19.96 -17.61 -10.51
C CYS A 661 -19.27 -17.05 -9.26
N LEU A 662 -19.97 -16.25 -8.45
CA LEU A 662 -19.43 -15.73 -7.19
C LEU A 662 -19.13 -16.85 -6.18
N GLU A 663 -19.99 -17.86 -6.07
CA GLU A 663 -19.76 -19.05 -5.24
C GLU A 663 -18.52 -19.83 -5.71
N ASP A 664 -18.40 -20.08 -7.01
CA ASP A 664 -17.24 -20.74 -7.62
C ASP A 664 -15.94 -19.99 -7.32
N THR A 665 -15.95 -18.65 -7.45
CA THR A 665 -14.76 -17.84 -7.16
C THR A 665 -14.34 -17.89 -5.69
N HIS A 666 -15.32 -17.85 -4.78
CA HIS A 666 -15.05 -17.97 -3.35
C HIS A 666 -14.45 -19.34 -3.02
N ASP A 667 -15.04 -20.41 -3.55
CA ASP A 667 -14.56 -21.78 -3.40
C ASP A 667 -13.15 -21.99 -3.95
N MET A 668 -12.85 -21.39 -5.11
CA MET A 668 -11.52 -21.41 -5.71
C MET A 668 -10.50 -20.72 -4.79
N MET A 669 -10.82 -19.53 -4.28
CA MET A 669 -9.91 -18.80 -3.39
C MET A 669 -9.72 -19.49 -2.05
N THR A 670 -10.78 -20.06 -1.46
CA THR A 670 -10.69 -20.81 -0.21
C THR A 670 -9.76 -22.02 -0.35
N ARG A 671 -9.85 -22.78 -1.45
CA ARG A 671 -8.94 -23.91 -1.71
C ARG A 671 -7.51 -23.45 -1.96
N ALA A 672 -7.32 -22.37 -2.72
CA ALA A 672 -5.99 -21.82 -2.99
C ALA A 672 -5.32 -21.30 -1.70
N TRP A 673 -6.08 -20.62 -0.85
CA TRP A 673 -5.59 -20.13 0.45
C TRP A 673 -5.22 -21.29 1.39
N ALA A 674 -6.07 -22.31 1.48
CA ALA A 674 -5.81 -23.49 2.33
C ALA A 674 -4.51 -24.23 1.96
N ALA A 675 -4.09 -24.17 0.68
CA ALA A 675 -2.82 -24.73 0.22
C ALA A 675 -1.62 -23.82 0.50
N LEU A 676 -1.80 -22.50 0.41
CA LEU A 676 -0.73 -21.51 0.59
C LEU A 676 -0.45 -21.19 2.06
N ALA A 677 -1.49 -20.95 2.87
CA ALA A 677 -1.36 -20.43 4.24
C ALA A 677 -0.37 -21.21 5.14
N PRO A 678 -0.29 -22.55 5.10
CA PRO A 678 0.62 -23.33 5.94
C PRO A 678 2.11 -23.18 5.60
N VAL A 679 2.45 -22.72 4.39
CA VAL A 679 3.85 -22.54 3.95
C VAL A 679 4.34 -21.10 4.08
N LEU A 680 3.48 -20.20 4.56
CA LEU A 680 3.79 -18.79 4.73
C LEU A 680 4.15 -18.47 6.18
N PRO A 681 5.14 -17.58 6.41
CA PRO A 681 5.38 -17.04 7.75
C PRO A 681 4.18 -16.18 8.21
N PRO A 682 3.93 -16.06 9.53
CA PRO A 682 2.93 -15.15 10.07
C PRO A 682 3.43 -13.72 9.89
N THR A 683 2.96 -13.02 8.86
CA THR A 683 3.33 -11.63 8.56
C THR A 683 2.08 -10.79 8.35
N GLN A 684 2.20 -9.47 8.48
CA GLN A 684 1.13 -8.57 8.11
C GLN A 684 0.71 -8.76 6.63
N HIS A 685 1.69 -9.00 5.75
CA HIS A 685 1.45 -9.23 4.32
C HIS A 685 0.77 -10.57 4.02
N LYS A 686 0.87 -11.58 4.89
CA LYS A 686 0.06 -12.81 4.82
C LYS A 686 -1.43 -12.46 4.90
N ALA A 687 -1.83 -11.62 5.85
CA ALA A 687 -3.22 -11.17 5.99
C ALA A 687 -3.68 -10.32 4.78
N LEU A 688 -2.84 -9.38 4.36
CA LEU A 688 -3.13 -8.51 3.22
C LEU A 688 -3.32 -9.28 1.90
N ILE A 689 -2.49 -10.28 1.63
CA ILE A 689 -2.60 -11.12 0.42
C ILE A 689 -3.86 -11.98 0.49
N CYS A 690 -4.20 -12.52 1.66
CA CYS A 690 -5.47 -13.24 1.87
C CYS A 690 -6.67 -12.36 1.51
N ALA A 691 -6.71 -11.16 2.07
CA ALA A 691 -7.76 -10.17 1.83
C ALA A 691 -7.83 -9.76 0.35
N LEU A 692 -6.69 -9.58 -0.33
CA LEU A 692 -6.65 -9.33 -1.77
C LEU A 692 -7.32 -10.44 -2.58
N GLY A 693 -7.08 -11.70 -2.22
CA GLY A 693 -7.70 -12.84 -2.89
C GLY A 693 -9.22 -12.87 -2.70
N TRP A 694 -9.71 -12.62 -1.48
CA TRP A 694 -11.14 -12.52 -1.22
C TRP A 694 -11.78 -11.31 -1.90
N TYR A 695 -11.06 -10.19 -2.00
CA TYR A 695 -11.49 -9.01 -2.74
C TYR A 695 -11.64 -9.31 -4.23
N ALA A 696 -10.69 -10.07 -4.80
CA ALA A 696 -10.78 -10.53 -6.19
C ALA A 696 -12.02 -11.41 -6.43
N ALA A 697 -12.39 -12.29 -5.49
CA ALA A 697 -13.57 -13.14 -5.58
C ALA A 697 -14.88 -12.36 -5.47
N GLN A 698 -14.96 -11.41 -4.55
CA GLN A 698 -16.20 -10.71 -4.21
C GLN A 698 -16.26 -9.31 -4.83
N ARG A 699 -15.74 -9.12 -6.05
CA ARG A 699 -15.73 -7.82 -6.72
C ARG A 699 -17.15 -7.25 -6.80
N ILE A 700 -17.50 -6.36 -5.89
CA ILE A 700 -18.65 -5.48 -6.02
C ILE A 700 -18.20 -4.38 -7.00
N PRO A 701 -19.00 -4.00 -8.01
CA PRO A 701 -18.68 -2.87 -8.87
C PRO A 701 -18.37 -1.65 -7.99
N ASP A 702 -17.36 -0.87 -8.37
CA ASP A 702 -17.01 0.34 -7.62
C ASP A 702 -18.30 1.17 -7.46
N GLN A 703 -18.77 1.34 -6.23
CA GLN A 703 -19.59 2.50 -5.95
C GLN A 703 -18.66 3.66 -6.22
N ALA A 704 -18.87 4.36 -7.33
CA ALA A 704 -18.19 5.62 -7.55
C ALA A 704 -18.39 6.42 -6.27
N GLY A 705 -17.29 6.65 -5.54
CA GLY A 705 -17.28 7.67 -4.51
C GLY A 705 -17.73 8.99 -5.13
N PRO A 706 -18.24 9.92 -4.32
CA PRO A 706 -18.70 11.23 -4.80
C PRO A 706 -17.65 11.96 -5.68
N ASP A 707 -16.38 11.62 -5.58
CA ASP A 707 -15.25 12.24 -6.29
C ASP A 707 -15.23 12.01 -7.82
N ALA A 708 -15.98 11.03 -8.35
CA ALA A 708 -16.04 10.81 -9.79
C ALA A 708 -16.79 11.92 -10.55
N GLU A 709 -17.58 12.76 -9.86
CA GLU A 709 -18.22 13.93 -10.46
C GLU A 709 -17.35 15.20 -10.41
N GLU A 710 -16.31 15.24 -9.57
CA GLU A 710 -15.48 16.44 -9.41
C GLU A 710 -14.33 16.49 -10.42
N ASP A 711 -13.73 15.34 -10.77
CA ASP A 711 -12.71 15.23 -11.84
C ASP A 711 -13.29 15.34 -13.27
N ALA A 712 -14.62 15.35 -13.40
CA ALA A 712 -15.34 15.51 -14.67
C ALA A 712 -15.80 16.97 -14.92
N ARG A 713 -15.52 17.90 -13.99
CA ARG A 713 -15.76 19.34 -14.13
C ARG A 713 -14.45 20.11 -14.15
#